data_AF-A0A7D3VW60-F1
#
_entry.id   AF-A0A7D3VW60-F1
#
_cell.length_a   1.000
_cell.length_b   1.000
_cell.length_c   1.000
_cell.angle_alpha   90.00
_cell.angle_beta   90.00
_cell.angle_gamma   90.00
#
_symmetry.space_group_name_H-M   'P 1'
#
loop_
_entity.id
_entity.type
_entity.pdbx_description
1 polymer ?
#
loop_
_entity_poly.entity_id
_entity_poly.type
_entity_poly.pdbx_seq_one_letter_code
_entity_poly.pdbx_strand_id
1 'polypeptide(L)'
;MVPPTTARRSLARAAIAVALTVSGTASLALPASAAPHPRGPWQDAAYTPHQGQWRPYVLSPSSRTVRPVKVYKADPRQGRIDGSPDAALRDGGGSVRLTGAADRTGSPLLVIDFGKEVAGHLKVRVKGASSTPPKLRACFSESIRYAALTPDANDGEGKIAPGCDTANIWNGFPGQPYTQDTDSHTLPLDGKKLPATVRDGVLRGGFRYATLFLDGPGSVDIDGVSVDFTAAPNQRDLDGYEGHFLSSDNELNKIWYAGAYTVQVNTGASNTAKSWPYAAGEGDHADAQVPFADPNKSVIYDGGKRDRIVWQGDLAVQAPVTYLSTNDLEAVDNSLSSLASQQLPDGFMPAESQVGRHNADELRTYGEYVTWFVNNMYEHWLYTGDRGYLDKWWPQLTKATAWLESVRAKDDKGLIAFGDVGSCGHYGYSDCGHETYVNALYARNLTQMAAMAKARGDAPTATTYGDRSAAVKKAINDQLWDEKAGAYRLSREIPGAYPQDANATAVLAGIADGDRATRALAYLRKNNWSQYGSLTVSQSTPNASLPPFYAPLPNSFETDARLDTGDASGLDLIRTFWGHQLRQDPGSTFWEHMQPDGTPNLKQFSSLAHGWASGPTVTLTTRVLGVRPTGPGYSSWAVVPFTGGLKWAEGTVPTPRGAISASWRTTGHAFRLDVTAPRGTSGRLAVPVGSSTSRVALDGRTVWAHGKATARGVTSDGKYVYVDGAPSGRHTLTAD
;
A
#
# COMPACT_ATOMS: atom_id res chain seq x y z
N MET A 1 -63.11 38.81 13.23
CA MET A 1 -63.03 39.91 14.22
C MET A 1 -62.02 39.53 15.28
N VAL A 2 -61.31 40.53 15.81
CA VAL A 2 -60.12 40.48 16.69
C VAL A 2 -60.13 41.79 17.50
N PRO A 3 -59.58 41.95 18.72
CA PRO A 3 -59.20 41.03 19.83
C PRO A 3 -60.10 41.40 21.07
N PRO A 4 -59.69 41.61 22.36
CA PRO A 4 -58.52 41.22 23.20
C PRO A 4 -58.95 40.63 24.60
N THR A 5 -58.18 40.47 25.70
CA THR A 5 -56.75 40.72 26.08
C THR A 5 -56.25 39.73 27.18
N THR A 6 -54.96 39.85 27.53
CA THR A 6 -54.15 39.37 28.67
C THR A 6 -54.54 39.96 30.07
N ALA A 7 -54.02 39.60 31.27
CA ALA A 7 -52.73 39.02 31.64
C ALA A 7 -52.63 38.42 33.10
N ARG A 8 -51.87 37.33 33.25
CA ARG A 8 -50.70 37.05 34.15
C ARG A 8 -50.67 37.25 35.69
N ARG A 9 -50.06 36.22 36.33
CA ARG A 9 -49.23 36.16 37.60
C ARG A 9 -49.99 36.16 38.95
N SER A 10 -49.50 35.50 40.03
CA SER A 10 -48.59 34.34 40.24
C SER A 10 -48.42 34.05 41.75
N LEU A 11 -47.99 32.82 42.12
CA LEU A 11 -47.53 32.38 43.47
C LEU A 11 -48.65 32.20 44.53
N ALA A 12 -48.57 31.33 45.53
CA ALA A 12 -47.87 30.06 45.75
C ALA A 12 -48.34 29.50 47.11
N ARG A 13 -48.79 28.24 47.12
CA ARG A 13 -48.57 27.18 48.14
C ARG A 13 -48.66 27.48 49.64
N ALA A 14 -49.60 26.80 50.31
CA ALA A 14 -49.30 25.88 51.43
C ALA A 14 -50.51 24.99 51.77
N ALA A 15 -50.32 23.66 51.83
CA ALA A 15 -51.05 22.72 52.70
C ALA A 15 -50.43 21.32 52.57
N ILE A 16 -50.18 20.65 53.70
CA ILE A 16 -49.88 19.22 53.76
C ILE A 16 -50.90 18.60 54.72
N ALA A 17 -51.55 17.51 54.31
CA ALA A 17 -52.23 16.60 55.20
C ALA A 17 -52.04 15.15 54.71
N VAL A 18 -51.55 14.31 55.62
CA VAL A 18 -51.33 12.85 55.55
C VAL A 18 -52.64 12.16 55.94
N ALA A 19 -53.00 10.92 55.57
CA ALA A 19 -52.70 10.03 54.44
C ALA A 19 -53.68 8.82 54.57
N LEU A 20 -53.83 7.99 53.54
CA LEU A 20 -54.32 6.61 53.69
C LEU A 20 -53.84 5.74 52.52
N THR A 21 -53.49 4.50 52.83
CA THR A 21 -52.63 3.63 52.01
C THR A 21 -53.41 2.75 51.04
N VAL A 22 -52.94 2.66 49.79
CA VAL A 22 -53.22 1.56 48.87
C VAL A 22 -51.90 1.07 48.28
N SER A 23 -51.67 -0.25 48.33
CA SER A 23 -50.42 -0.91 47.94
C SER A 23 -50.25 -0.93 46.41
N GLY A 24 -49.42 -0.04 45.87
CA GLY A 24 -49.03 -0.04 44.46
C GLY A 24 -47.71 -0.77 44.22
N THR A 25 -47.72 -1.81 43.38
CA THR A 25 -46.50 -2.51 42.94
C THR A 25 -45.59 -1.57 42.14
N ALA A 26 -44.34 -1.40 42.57
CA ALA A 26 -43.37 -0.60 41.85
C ALA A 26 -42.90 -1.32 40.57
N SER A 27 -43.41 -0.90 39.42
CA SER A 27 -42.85 -1.28 38.12
C SER A 27 -41.44 -0.70 37.99
N LEU A 28 -40.42 -1.56 38.10
CA LEU A 28 -39.04 -1.20 37.81
C LEU A 28 -38.94 -0.77 36.34
N ALA A 29 -38.68 0.51 36.11
CA ALA A 29 -38.32 1.01 34.79
C ALA A 29 -36.96 0.40 34.39
N LEU A 30 -37.00 -0.58 33.49
CA LEU A 30 -35.79 -1.10 32.86
C LEU A 30 -35.08 0.07 32.15
N PRO A 31 -33.76 0.25 32.35
CA PRO A 31 -33.03 1.25 31.61
C PRO A 31 -33.14 0.92 30.12
N ALA A 32 -33.49 1.93 29.31
CA ALA A 32 -33.53 1.75 27.87
C ALA A 32 -32.16 1.27 27.39
N SER A 33 -32.12 0.07 26.80
CA SER A 33 -30.93 -0.46 26.14
C SER A 33 -30.46 0.58 25.13
N ALA A 34 -29.29 1.17 25.36
CA ALA A 34 -28.66 2.01 24.36
C ALA A 34 -28.49 1.15 23.11
N ALA A 35 -29.08 1.58 21.99
CA ALA A 35 -28.88 0.89 20.72
C ALA A 35 -27.36 0.80 20.48
N PRO A 36 -26.82 -0.38 20.11
CA PRO A 36 -25.41 -0.53 19.88
C PRO A 36 -24.96 0.51 18.85
N HIS A 37 -23.86 1.22 19.13
CA HIS A 37 -23.31 2.18 18.20
C HIS A 37 -23.19 1.55 16.80
N PRO A 38 -23.62 2.25 15.72
CA PRO A 38 -23.51 1.71 14.37
C PRO A 38 -22.07 1.26 14.11
N ARG A 39 -21.92 0.01 13.66
CA ARG A 39 -20.62 -0.53 13.29
C ARG A 39 -20.09 0.23 12.07
N GLY A 40 -18.83 0.61 12.12
CA GLY A 40 -18.18 1.32 11.01
C GLY A 40 -17.97 0.40 9.80
N PRO A 41 -17.47 0.95 8.67
CA PRO A 41 -17.31 0.18 7.43
C PRO A 41 -16.49 -1.09 7.65
N TRP A 42 -15.45 -1.02 8.49
CA TRP A 42 -14.56 -2.12 8.83
C TRP A 42 -15.24 -3.26 9.59
N GLN A 43 -16.21 -2.97 10.46
CA GLN A 43 -16.84 -3.95 11.37
C GLN A 43 -18.20 -4.47 10.90
N ASP A 44 -18.76 -3.91 9.83
CA ASP A 44 -20.01 -4.35 9.22
C ASP A 44 -19.85 -4.69 7.73
N ALA A 45 -20.18 -5.92 7.38
CA ALA A 45 -20.17 -6.40 5.99
C ALA A 45 -21.35 -5.84 5.17
N ALA A 46 -22.45 -5.47 5.84
CA ALA A 46 -23.62 -4.85 5.22
C ALA A 46 -23.55 -3.31 5.16
N TYR A 47 -22.43 -2.72 5.61
CA TYR A 47 -22.24 -1.26 5.59
C TYR A 47 -22.41 -0.71 4.17
N THR A 48 -23.39 0.18 4.01
CA THR A 48 -23.66 0.89 2.77
C THR A 48 -22.86 2.20 2.74
N PRO A 49 -21.94 2.41 1.79
CA PRO A 49 -21.21 3.66 1.71
C PRO A 49 -22.13 4.87 1.47
N HIS A 50 -21.74 6.02 2.02
CA HIS A 50 -22.46 7.29 1.88
C HIS A 50 -21.51 8.39 1.40
N GLN A 51 -21.92 9.15 0.38
CA GLN A 51 -21.13 10.28 -0.13
C GLN A 51 -20.77 11.27 0.99
N GLY A 52 -19.53 11.77 0.96
CA GLY A 52 -18.91 12.61 1.99
C GLY A 52 -18.34 11.84 3.19
N GLN A 53 -18.69 10.57 3.40
CA GLN A 53 -18.30 9.80 4.60
C GLN A 53 -17.08 8.90 4.36
N TRP A 54 -15.98 9.51 3.92
CA TRP A 54 -14.73 8.79 3.65
C TRP A 54 -13.85 8.59 4.90
N ARG A 55 -13.86 9.55 5.84
CA ARG A 55 -13.04 9.50 7.07
C ARG A 55 -13.15 8.20 7.90
N PRO A 56 -14.33 7.56 8.07
CA PRO A 56 -14.44 6.27 8.78
C PRO A 56 -13.65 5.10 8.18
N TYR A 57 -13.12 5.24 6.96
CA TYR A 57 -12.25 4.25 6.36
C TYR A 57 -10.75 4.46 6.69
N VAL A 58 -10.34 5.64 7.15
CA VAL A 58 -8.92 5.94 7.43
C VAL A 58 -8.42 5.04 8.56
N LEU A 59 -7.40 4.23 8.26
CA LEU A 59 -6.78 3.32 9.20
C LEU A 59 -5.67 3.96 10.03
N SER A 60 -5.23 5.19 9.71
CA SER A 60 -4.19 5.86 10.48
C SER A 60 -4.60 6.13 11.94
N PRO A 61 -3.70 6.06 12.92
CA PRO A 61 -4.01 6.48 14.29
C PRO A 61 -4.14 8.00 14.39
N SER A 62 -5.17 8.51 15.07
CA SER A 62 -5.34 9.95 15.34
C SER A 62 -4.36 10.53 16.38
N SER A 63 -3.35 9.76 16.80
CA SER A 63 -2.35 10.16 17.79
C SER A 63 -1.07 9.32 17.70
N ARG A 64 0.06 9.96 18.01
CA ARG A 64 1.37 9.31 18.17
C ARG A 64 1.45 8.32 19.33
N THR A 65 0.52 8.33 20.28
CA THR A 65 0.41 7.25 21.29
C THR A 65 -0.75 6.33 20.93
N VAL A 66 -0.44 5.14 20.42
CA VAL A 66 -1.43 4.13 20.05
C VAL A 66 -1.61 3.16 21.22
N ARG A 67 -2.86 2.86 21.57
CA ARG A 67 -3.21 1.88 22.63
C ARG A 67 -3.76 0.61 21.99
N PRO A 68 -3.55 -0.56 22.62
CA PRO A 68 -4.12 -1.81 22.15
C PRO A 68 -5.63 -1.85 22.35
N VAL A 69 -6.31 -2.70 21.56
CA VAL A 69 -7.77 -2.82 21.59
C VAL A 69 -8.26 -4.01 22.43
N LYS A 70 -7.43 -5.05 22.59
CA LYS A 70 -7.71 -6.21 23.45
C LYS A 70 -6.42 -6.94 23.87
N VAL A 71 -6.51 -7.76 24.91
CA VAL A 71 -5.58 -8.88 25.10
C VAL A 71 -6.03 -10.01 24.18
N TYR A 72 -5.16 -10.50 23.30
CA TYR A 72 -5.46 -11.63 22.43
C TYR A 72 -5.42 -12.95 23.20
N LYS A 73 -4.37 -13.15 24.00
CA LYS A 73 -4.16 -14.37 24.80
C LYS A 73 -3.37 -14.03 26.07
N ALA A 74 -3.81 -14.59 27.20
CA ALA A 74 -3.04 -14.65 28.43
C ALA A 74 -2.79 -16.14 28.73
N ASP A 75 -1.53 -16.58 28.60
CA ASP A 75 -1.12 -17.98 28.78
C ASP A 75 -0.20 -18.08 30.00
N PRO A 76 -0.61 -18.68 31.12
CA PRO A 76 0.24 -18.78 32.29
C PRO A 76 1.43 -19.72 32.11
N ARG A 77 1.38 -20.65 31.13
CA ARG A 77 2.32 -21.77 30.98
C ARG A 77 2.60 -22.47 32.32
N GLN A 78 3.83 -22.44 32.81
CA GLN A 78 4.25 -22.98 34.12
C GLN A 78 4.43 -21.89 35.19
N GLY A 79 4.29 -20.62 34.83
CA GLY A 79 4.27 -19.48 35.74
C GLY A 79 2.86 -19.17 36.25
N ARG A 80 2.57 -17.89 36.51
CA ARG A 80 1.22 -17.42 36.85
C ARG A 80 0.89 -16.08 36.21
N ILE A 81 -0.41 -15.85 36.02
CA ILE A 81 -1.01 -14.56 35.65
C ILE A 81 -2.08 -14.27 36.69
N ASP A 82 -1.85 -13.28 37.56
CA ASP A 82 -2.79 -12.90 38.62
C ASP A 82 -3.47 -11.55 38.29
N GLY A 83 -4.79 -11.44 38.51
CA GLY A 83 -5.60 -10.28 38.12
C GLY A 83 -6.21 -10.39 36.72
N SER A 84 -6.91 -9.35 36.27
CA SER A 84 -7.51 -9.34 34.92
C SER A 84 -6.48 -8.93 33.87
N PRO A 85 -6.23 -9.73 32.82
CA PRO A 85 -5.31 -9.36 31.74
C PRO A 85 -5.65 -8.02 31.06
N ASP A 86 -6.94 -7.68 30.96
CA ASP A 86 -7.40 -6.42 30.36
C ASP A 86 -6.94 -5.16 31.11
N ALA A 87 -6.43 -5.30 32.35
CA ALA A 87 -5.77 -4.21 33.07
C ALA A 87 -4.53 -3.67 32.35
N ALA A 88 -3.93 -4.44 31.42
CA ALA A 88 -2.85 -3.97 30.55
C ALA A 88 -3.31 -3.00 29.44
N LEU A 89 -4.61 -2.88 29.16
CA LEU A 89 -5.11 -2.10 28.01
C LEU A 89 -5.31 -0.61 28.30
N ARG A 90 -5.51 -0.23 29.57
CA ARG A 90 -5.88 1.14 29.97
C ARG A 90 -5.24 1.54 31.28
N ASP A 91 -4.69 2.74 31.31
CA ASP A 91 -4.11 3.32 32.51
C ASP A 91 -5.17 3.45 33.62
N GLY A 92 -4.79 3.15 34.87
CA GLY A 92 -5.68 3.21 36.03
C GLY A 92 -6.68 2.06 36.18
N GLY A 93 -6.75 1.11 35.23
CA GLY A 93 -7.73 0.01 35.24
C GLY A 93 -7.50 -1.15 36.22
N GLY A 94 -6.41 -1.13 36.98
CA GLY A 94 -6.00 -2.23 37.86
C GLY A 94 -4.50 -2.52 37.73
N SER A 95 -4.13 -3.79 37.69
CA SER A 95 -2.84 -4.31 37.21
C SER A 95 -2.93 -5.82 37.00
N VAL A 96 -2.29 -6.35 35.97
CA VAL A 96 -2.05 -7.78 35.78
C VAL A 96 -0.64 -8.14 36.23
N ARG A 97 -0.51 -9.12 37.11
CA ARG A 97 0.79 -9.62 37.58
C ARG A 97 1.21 -10.81 36.74
N LEU A 98 2.35 -10.71 36.06
CA LEU A 98 3.03 -11.86 35.47
C LEU A 98 4.02 -12.40 36.51
N THR A 99 4.03 -13.70 36.76
CA THR A 99 5.05 -14.39 37.59
C THR A 99 5.82 -15.38 36.72
N GLY A 100 7.13 -15.14 36.56
CA GLY A 100 8.02 -15.92 35.70
C GLY A 100 8.39 -17.29 36.29
N ALA A 101 8.65 -18.25 35.40
CA ALA A 101 9.18 -19.56 35.76
C ALA A 101 10.73 -19.54 35.82
N ALA A 102 11.35 -20.65 36.21
CA ALA A 102 12.81 -20.77 36.21
C ALA A 102 13.41 -20.74 34.79
N ASP A 103 12.73 -21.39 33.84
CA ASP A 103 13.01 -21.32 32.40
C ASP A 103 11.96 -20.44 31.72
N ARG A 104 12.39 -19.52 30.84
CA ARG A 104 11.51 -18.66 30.04
C ARG A 104 10.54 -19.45 29.14
N THR A 105 10.87 -20.71 28.77
CA THR A 105 9.92 -21.58 28.05
C THR A 105 8.65 -21.82 28.87
N GLY A 106 8.76 -21.89 30.20
CA GLY A 106 7.64 -22.02 31.13
C GLY A 106 7.05 -20.70 31.63
N SER A 107 7.65 -19.55 31.31
CA SER A 107 7.14 -18.23 31.74
C SER A 107 5.83 -17.84 31.06
N PRO A 108 4.99 -17.01 31.70
CA PRO A 108 3.70 -16.61 31.16
C PRO A 108 3.87 -15.71 29.93
N LEU A 109 2.94 -15.83 28.98
CA LEU A 109 2.80 -14.93 27.83
C LEU A 109 1.55 -14.05 27.98
N LEU A 110 1.71 -12.75 27.76
CA LEU A 110 0.61 -11.80 27.62
C LEU A 110 0.67 -11.19 26.21
N VAL A 111 -0.17 -11.71 25.31
CA VAL A 111 -0.25 -11.31 23.90
C VAL A 111 -1.26 -10.17 23.76
N ILE A 112 -0.76 -9.00 23.36
CA ILE A 112 -1.51 -7.75 23.17
C ILE A 112 -1.83 -7.58 21.68
N ASP A 113 -3.06 -7.18 21.34
CA ASP A 113 -3.49 -6.90 19.95
C ASP A 113 -3.84 -5.41 19.77
N PHE A 114 -3.17 -4.76 18.83
CA PHE A 114 -3.44 -3.35 18.46
C PHE A 114 -4.63 -3.18 17.50
N GLY A 115 -5.22 -4.28 17.02
CA GLY A 115 -6.41 -4.34 16.17
C GLY A 115 -6.13 -4.09 14.68
N LYS A 116 -4.92 -3.60 14.38
CA LYS A 116 -4.36 -3.28 13.07
C LYS A 116 -2.85 -3.24 13.20
N GLU A 117 -2.17 -3.24 12.06
CA GLU A 117 -0.74 -2.98 11.96
C GLU A 117 -0.36 -1.64 12.60
N VAL A 118 0.76 -1.60 13.32
CA VAL A 118 1.39 -0.40 13.88
C VAL A 118 2.91 -0.51 13.73
N ALA A 119 3.64 0.58 13.94
CA ALA A 119 5.10 0.55 14.01
C ALA A 119 5.61 1.57 15.03
N GLY A 120 6.71 1.26 15.73
CA GLY A 120 7.28 2.16 16.73
C GLY A 120 7.89 1.51 17.96
N HIS A 121 8.05 2.30 19.01
CA HIS A 121 8.61 1.83 20.29
C HIS A 121 7.48 1.43 21.24
N LEU A 122 7.56 0.21 21.78
CA LEU A 122 6.64 -0.26 22.79
C LEU A 122 6.83 0.51 24.11
N LYS A 123 5.73 0.81 24.80
CA LYS A 123 5.70 1.40 26.14
C LYS A 123 4.87 0.52 27.05
N VAL A 124 5.48 0.04 28.14
CA VAL A 124 4.82 -0.77 29.17
C VAL A 124 4.85 0.00 30.50
N ARG A 125 3.68 0.30 31.04
CA ARG A 125 3.50 0.88 32.36
C ARG A 125 3.58 -0.23 33.39
N VAL A 126 4.62 -0.18 34.21
CA VAL A 126 4.92 -1.15 35.26
C VAL A 126 4.65 -0.49 36.61
N LYS A 127 3.75 -1.09 37.37
CA LYS A 127 3.27 -0.59 38.67
C LYS A 127 4.15 -1.03 39.83
N GLY A 128 4.71 -2.22 39.73
CA GLY A 128 5.51 -2.89 40.77
C GLY A 128 6.22 -4.12 40.20
N ALA A 129 7.21 -4.62 40.94
CA ALA A 129 7.93 -5.84 40.61
C ALA A 129 8.45 -6.53 41.88
N SER A 130 8.93 -7.77 41.76
CA SER A 130 9.66 -8.45 42.84
C SER A 130 10.98 -7.74 43.17
N SER A 131 11.47 -7.92 44.41
CA SER A 131 12.72 -7.30 44.91
C SER A 131 13.94 -7.59 44.03
N THR A 132 13.99 -8.80 43.47
CA THR A 132 14.80 -9.15 42.30
C THR A 132 13.82 -9.27 41.12
N PRO A 133 13.73 -8.27 40.23
CA PRO A 133 12.85 -8.34 39.07
C PRO A 133 13.45 -9.28 38.00
N PRO A 134 12.63 -10.11 37.33
CA PRO A 134 13.07 -10.83 36.12
C PRO A 134 13.19 -9.84 34.96
N LYS A 135 13.86 -10.22 33.86
CA LYS A 135 13.87 -9.32 32.69
C LYS A 135 12.50 -9.35 32.03
N LEU A 136 11.87 -8.18 31.89
CA LEU A 136 10.68 -8.02 31.08
C LEU A 136 11.10 -7.96 29.61
N ARG A 137 10.54 -8.84 28.78
CA ARG A 137 10.84 -8.92 27.34
C ARG A 137 9.58 -8.73 26.51
N ALA A 138 9.78 -8.27 25.28
CA ALA A 138 8.76 -8.11 24.26
C ALA A 138 9.16 -8.86 22.99
N CYS A 139 8.20 -9.53 22.37
CA CYS A 139 8.27 -10.08 21.02
C CYS A 139 7.15 -9.47 20.17
N PHE A 140 7.32 -9.44 18.85
CA PHE A 140 6.42 -8.73 17.94
C PHE A 140 6.03 -9.59 16.75
N SER A 141 4.80 -9.41 16.24
CA SER A 141 4.35 -10.08 15.03
C SER A 141 3.31 -9.27 14.25
N GLU A 142 3.40 -9.30 12.91
CA GLU A 142 2.38 -8.75 12.00
C GLU A 142 1.13 -9.66 11.95
N SER A 143 1.26 -10.97 12.17
CA SER A 143 0.11 -11.88 12.26
C SER A 143 0.25 -12.99 13.32
N ILE A 144 -0.82 -13.19 14.09
CA ILE A 144 -0.92 -14.22 15.11
C ILE A 144 -0.75 -15.66 14.56
N ARG A 145 -0.90 -15.85 13.24
CA ARG A 145 -0.57 -17.12 12.55
C ARG A 145 0.91 -17.49 12.72
N TYR A 146 1.78 -16.49 12.76
CA TYR A 146 3.23 -16.64 12.78
C TYR A 146 3.87 -16.22 14.11
N ALA A 147 3.10 -15.79 15.10
CA ALA A 147 3.61 -15.59 16.44
C ALA A 147 4.03 -16.95 17.07
N ALA A 148 5.30 -17.09 17.45
CA ALA A 148 5.88 -18.33 17.99
C ALA A 148 5.41 -18.67 19.42
N LEU A 149 4.13 -18.97 19.61
CA LEU A 149 3.48 -19.09 20.93
C LEU A 149 3.68 -20.45 21.62
N THR A 150 4.23 -21.45 20.94
CA THR A 150 4.62 -22.77 21.50
C THR A 150 6.13 -23.00 21.32
N PRO A 151 6.81 -23.80 22.17
CA PRO A 151 8.27 -23.95 22.12
C PRO A 151 8.81 -24.37 20.74
N ASP A 152 8.11 -25.27 20.04
CA ASP A 152 8.56 -25.81 18.75
C ASP A 152 8.05 -25.00 17.53
N ALA A 153 7.38 -23.85 17.75
CA ALA A 153 6.93 -22.99 16.66
C ALA A 153 8.10 -22.27 15.96
N ASN A 154 7.90 -21.94 14.67
CA ASN A 154 8.87 -21.25 13.81
C ASN A 154 10.28 -21.83 13.92
N ASP A 155 10.42 -23.11 13.58
CA ASP A 155 11.71 -23.83 13.54
C ASP A 155 12.52 -23.74 14.86
N GLY A 156 11.80 -23.63 15.99
CA GLY A 156 12.36 -23.59 17.36
C GLY A 156 12.41 -22.19 18.00
N GLU A 157 12.02 -21.14 17.28
CA GLU A 157 12.00 -19.75 17.78
C GLU A 157 11.21 -19.61 19.08
N GLY A 158 10.05 -20.27 19.18
CA GLY A 158 9.15 -20.11 20.33
C GLY A 158 9.72 -20.59 21.68
N LYS A 159 10.81 -21.36 21.66
CA LYS A 159 11.61 -21.75 22.83
C LYS A 159 12.54 -20.63 23.29
N ILE A 160 13.00 -19.79 22.36
CA ILE A 160 14.05 -18.79 22.55
C ILE A 160 13.42 -17.38 22.65
N ALA A 161 12.63 -16.99 21.65
CA ALA A 161 11.94 -15.70 21.49
C ALA A 161 10.41 -15.92 21.37
N PRO A 162 9.71 -16.28 22.46
CA PRO A 162 8.30 -16.67 22.40
C PRO A 162 7.37 -15.53 21.95
N GLY A 163 6.60 -15.82 20.89
CA GLY A 163 5.60 -14.93 20.32
C GLY A 163 6.14 -13.89 19.33
N CYS A 164 7.38 -14.01 18.89
CA CYS A 164 7.91 -13.26 17.74
C CYS A 164 7.38 -13.87 16.43
N ASP A 165 7.34 -13.08 15.35
CA ASP A 165 7.60 -13.58 14.01
C ASP A 165 9.00 -13.14 13.55
N THR A 166 9.74 -14.09 13.01
CA THR A 166 11.14 -13.88 12.65
C THR A 166 11.28 -12.82 11.57
N ALA A 167 12.03 -11.77 11.87
CA ALA A 167 12.39 -10.75 10.89
C ALA A 167 13.83 -10.91 10.39
N ASN A 168 14.67 -11.68 11.11
CA ASN A 168 16.08 -11.93 10.80
C ASN A 168 16.30 -13.02 9.74
N ILE A 169 16.63 -12.63 8.51
CA ILE A 169 16.81 -13.54 7.35
C ILE A 169 17.87 -14.65 7.54
N TRP A 170 18.76 -14.56 8.54
CA TRP A 170 19.83 -15.54 8.77
C TRP A 170 19.59 -16.52 9.93
N ASN A 171 18.63 -16.24 10.82
CA ASN A 171 18.38 -17.04 12.03
C ASN A 171 16.93 -17.54 12.01
N GLY A 172 16.72 -18.85 11.81
CA GLY A 172 15.36 -19.41 11.67
C GLY A 172 14.68 -19.18 10.31
N PHE A 173 15.44 -18.88 9.24
CA PHE A 173 14.93 -18.86 7.87
C PHE A 173 14.13 -20.13 7.56
N PRO A 174 13.01 -20.12 6.81
CA PRO A 174 12.06 -21.25 6.83
C PRO A 174 12.70 -22.60 6.49
N GLY A 175 12.67 -23.54 7.45
CA GLY A 175 13.33 -24.84 7.34
C GLY A 175 14.79 -24.87 7.84
N GLN A 176 15.29 -23.79 8.43
CA GLN A 176 16.54 -23.72 9.19
C GLN A 176 16.22 -23.49 10.68
N PRO A 177 16.97 -24.09 11.62
CA PRO A 177 16.69 -23.93 13.04
C PRO A 177 16.93 -22.49 13.52
N TYR A 178 16.04 -21.99 14.38
CA TYR A 178 16.29 -20.77 15.16
C TYR A 178 17.19 -21.11 16.35
N THR A 179 18.34 -20.43 16.49
CA THR A 179 19.42 -20.89 17.41
C THR A 179 19.82 -19.89 18.50
N GLN A 180 19.44 -18.63 18.36
CA GLN A 180 19.87 -17.53 19.24
C GLN A 180 18.81 -16.43 19.31
N ASP A 181 18.68 -15.71 20.43
CA ASP A 181 17.63 -14.71 20.68
C ASP A 181 17.96 -13.36 20.00
N THR A 182 17.60 -13.21 18.71
CA THR A 182 17.84 -11.98 17.94
C THR A 182 16.63 -11.06 17.84
N ASP A 183 15.41 -11.59 17.96
CA ASP A 183 14.18 -10.87 17.60
C ASP A 183 13.40 -10.34 18.82
N SER A 184 13.69 -10.83 20.04
CA SER A 184 12.98 -10.35 21.25
C SER A 184 13.73 -9.21 21.95
N HIS A 185 13.02 -8.12 22.25
CA HIS A 185 13.58 -6.94 22.90
C HIS A 185 13.57 -7.09 24.42
N THR A 186 14.63 -6.62 25.09
CA THR A 186 14.67 -6.51 26.57
C THR A 186 14.28 -5.10 26.98
N LEU A 187 13.19 -4.96 27.75
CA LEU A 187 12.72 -3.65 28.19
C LEU A 187 13.51 -3.16 29.42
N PRO A 188 13.97 -1.89 29.47
CA PRO A 188 14.84 -1.38 30.53
C PRO A 188 14.09 -1.14 31.86
N LEU A 189 13.85 -2.22 32.61
CA LEU A 189 13.14 -2.21 33.89
C LEU A 189 14.08 -1.97 35.08
N ASP A 190 13.93 -0.83 35.76
CA ASP A 190 14.54 -0.56 37.05
C ASP A 190 13.50 -0.71 38.18
N GLY A 191 13.55 -1.85 38.89
CA GLY A 191 12.61 -2.17 39.97
C GLY A 191 12.62 -1.17 41.15
N LYS A 192 13.66 -0.32 41.28
CA LYS A 192 13.74 0.72 42.31
C LYS A 192 13.05 2.03 41.91
N LYS A 193 12.63 2.17 40.65
CA LYS A 193 11.98 3.37 40.09
C LYS A 193 10.54 3.08 39.65
N LEU A 194 9.80 2.30 40.43
CA LEU A 194 8.41 1.95 40.14
C LEU A 194 7.43 2.75 41.04
N PRO A 195 6.24 3.13 40.53
CA PRO A 195 5.71 2.86 39.20
C PRO A 195 6.36 3.73 38.09
N ALA A 196 6.55 3.17 36.90
CA ALA A 196 7.10 3.88 35.74
C ALA A 196 6.58 3.36 34.41
N THR A 197 6.69 4.17 33.35
CA THR A 197 6.54 3.72 31.97
C THR A 197 7.91 3.33 31.43
N VAL A 198 8.13 2.04 31.22
CA VAL A 198 9.31 1.52 30.54
C VAL A 198 9.07 1.65 29.03
N ARG A 199 9.99 2.32 28.33
CA ARG A 199 9.98 2.46 26.87
C ARG A 199 11.02 1.53 26.27
N ASP A 200 10.66 0.89 25.18
CA ASP A 200 11.58 0.11 24.35
C ASP A 200 12.69 1.00 23.78
N GLY A 201 13.93 0.53 23.89
CA GLY A 201 15.11 1.20 23.33
C GLY A 201 15.24 0.95 21.83
N VAL A 202 14.79 -0.21 21.37
CA VAL A 202 14.87 -0.61 19.96
C VAL A 202 13.58 -0.19 19.26
N LEU A 203 13.69 0.21 17.98
CA LEU A 203 12.54 0.43 17.12
C LEU A 203 12.07 -0.91 16.55
N ARG A 204 10.80 -1.29 16.75
CA ARG A 204 10.18 -2.30 15.88
C ARG A 204 9.51 -1.59 14.71
N GLY A 205 9.66 -2.16 13.52
CA GLY A 205 8.89 -1.81 12.33
C GLY A 205 7.43 -2.26 12.44
N GLY A 206 6.88 -2.83 11.38
CA GLY A 206 5.52 -3.41 11.39
C GLY A 206 5.33 -4.48 12.46
N PHE A 207 4.28 -4.33 13.26
CA PHE A 207 3.62 -5.40 14.00
C PHE A 207 2.16 -5.05 14.29
N ARG A 208 1.29 -6.06 14.44
CA ARG A 208 -0.05 -5.92 15.02
C ARG A 208 -0.11 -6.45 16.46
N TYR A 209 0.72 -7.43 16.79
CA TYR A 209 0.75 -8.12 18.07
C TYR A 209 2.05 -7.87 18.81
N ALA A 210 1.97 -7.67 20.13
CA ALA A 210 3.12 -7.61 21.02
C ALA A 210 2.95 -8.64 22.14
N THR A 211 3.89 -9.58 22.26
CA THR A 211 3.91 -10.62 23.29
C THR A 211 4.85 -10.21 24.41
N LEU A 212 4.30 -9.93 25.60
CA LEU A 212 5.09 -9.66 26.81
C LEU A 212 5.34 -10.97 27.58
N PHE A 213 6.59 -11.18 28.00
CA PHE A 213 7.01 -12.36 28.76
C PHE A 213 8.17 -12.05 29.72
N LEU A 214 8.46 -12.99 30.63
CA LEU A 214 9.49 -12.83 31.67
C LEU A 214 10.64 -13.82 31.49
N ASP A 215 11.87 -13.32 31.52
CA ASP A 215 13.10 -14.12 31.51
C ASP A 215 13.63 -14.28 32.95
N GLY A 216 13.39 -15.47 33.53
CA GLY A 216 13.75 -15.83 34.90
C GLY A 216 12.63 -15.67 35.94
N PRO A 217 12.86 -16.13 37.17
CA PRO A 217 11.88 -16.12 38.24
C PRO A 217 11.69 -14.73 38.86
N GLY A 218 10.48 -14.47 39.35
CA GLY A 218 10.06 -13.19 39.95
C GLY A 218 8.73 -12.72 39.35
N SER A 219 8.33 -11.48 39.60
CA SER A 219 7.05 -10.94 39.13
C SER A 219 7.12 -9.50 38.67
N VAL A 220 6.25 -9.13 37.72
CA VAL A 220 6.07 -7.77 37.20
C VAL A 220 4.58 -7.45 37.11
N ASP A 221 4.17 -6.31 37.67
CA ASP A 221 2.80 -5.82 37.65
C ASP A 221 2.64 -4.80 36.52
N ILE A 222 1.89 -5.16 35.48
CA ILE A 222 1.65 -4.33 34.29
C ILE A 222 0.27 -3.69 34.38
N ASP A 223 0.17 -2.39 34.12
CA ASP A 223 -1.11 -1.66 34.16
C ASP A 223 -1.29 -0.65 33.02
N GLY A 224 -0.57 -0.85 31.91
CA GLY A 224 -0.78 -0.13 30.66
C GLY A 224 0.20 -0.56 29.59
N VAL A 225 -0.26 -0.70 28.35
CA VAL A 225 0.56 -0.92 27.16
C VAL A 225 0.17 0.11 26.10
N SER A 226 1.16 0.63 25.38
CA SER A 226 0.96 1.54 24.24
C SER A 226 2.19 1.53 23.34
N VAL A 227 2.13 2.20 22.19
CA VAL A 227 3.25 2.37 21.25
C VAL A 227 3.43 3.87 20.98
N ASP A 228 4.68 4.33 21.00
CA ASP A 228 5.08 5.59 20.34
C ASP A 228 5.14 5.33 18.83
N PHE A 229 4.10 5.72 18.09
CA PHE A 229 3.97 5.45 16.66
C PHE A 229 4.92 6.32 15.84
N THR A 230 5.96 5.69 15.26
CA THR A 230 7.07 6.39 14.58
C THR A 230 6.89 6.51 13.08
N ALA A 231 6.01 5.72 12.46
CA ALA A 231 5.81 5.74 11.01
C ALA A 231 5.29 7.10 10.52
N ALA A 232 5.66 7.44 9.28
CA ALA A 232 5.51 8.75 8.67
C ALA A 232 5.87 9.93 9.60
N PRO A 233 7.12 10.05 10.10
CA PRO A 233 7.46 10.99 11.16
C PRO A 233 7.31 12.47 10.77
N ASN A 234 7.37 12.82 9.48
CA ASN A 234 7.11 14.19 9.00
C ASN A 234 5.62 14.59 9.10
N GLN A 235 4.68 13.63 9.15
CA GLN A 235 3.24 13.91 9.18
C GLN A 235 2.78 14.31 10.58
N ARG A 236 2.37 15.58 10.73
CA ARG A 236 1.87 16.12 12.01
C ARG A 236 0.46 15.63 12.34
N ASP A 237 -0.41 15.60 11.33
CA ASP A 237 -1.74 15.01 11.40
C ASP A 237 -1.70 13.67 10.67
N LEU A 238 -1.81 12.57 11.42
CA LEU A 238 -1.67 11.21 10.91
C LEU A 238 -2.89 10.76 10.11
N ASP A 239 -4.11 11.15 10.51
CA ASP A 239 -5.36 10.83 9.80
C ASP A 239 -5.81 11.92 8.80
N GLY A 240 -5.07 13.04 8.76
CA GLY A 240 -5.27 14.17 7.86
C GLY A 240 -4.86 13.92 6.40
N TYR A 241 -5.35 12.85 5.77
CA TYR A 241 -5.08 12.57 4.36
C TYR A 241 -5.60 13.71 3.47
N GLU A 242 -4.74 14.24 2.58
CA GLU A 242 -5.09 15.30 1.63
C GLU A 242 -5.88 14.75 0.42
N GLY A 243 -5.58 13.52 0.01
CA GLY A 243 -6.29 12.76 -1.01
C GLY A 243 -7.20 11.69 -0.41
N HIS A 244 -8.32 11.42 -1.08
CA HIS A 244 -9.29 10.41 -0.67
C HIS A 244 -10.09 9.87 -1.85
N PHE A 245 -10.55 8.63 -1.71
CA PHE A 245 -11.47 7.95 -2.64
C PHE A 245 -12.65 7.36 -1.87
N LEU A 246 -13.82 7.36 -2.50
CA LEU A 246 -15.01 6.67 -2.01
C LEU A 246 -15.90 6.23 -3.18
N SER A 247 -16.53 5.08 -3.07
CA SER A 247 -17.43 4.51 -4.07
C SER A 247 -18.64 3.83 -3.45
N SER A 248 -19.59 3.44 -4.29
CA SER A 248 -20.73 2.61 -3.88
C SER A 248 -20.37 1.19 -3.37
N ASP A 249 -19.10 0.79 -3.40
CA ASP A 249 -18.62 -0.53 -3.01
C ASP A 249 -17.73 -0.46 -1.76
N ASN A 250 -18.21 -1.06 -0.66
CA ASN A 250 -17.53 -1.02 0.63
C ASN A 250 -16.17 -1.75 0.62
N GLU A 251 -16.00 -2.79 -0.19
CA GLU A 251 -14.75 -3.55 -0.26
C GLU A 251 -13.68 -2.77 -1.03
N LEU A 252 -14.01 -2.20 -2.19
CA LEU A 252 -13.09 -1.33 -2.93
C LEU A 252 -12.67 -0.11 -2.11
N ASN A 253 -13.60 0.46 -1.32
CA ASN A 253 -13.27 1.56 -0.42
C ASN A 253 -12.22 1.11 0.61
N LYS A 254 -12.47 0.04 1.37
CA LYS A 254 -11.49 -0.48 2.34
C LYS A 254 -10.12 -0.76 1.72
N ILE A 255 -10.10 -1.36 0.53
CA ILE A 255 -8.86 -1.69 -0.19
C ILE A 255 -8.03 -0.43 -0.50
N TRP A 256 -8.67 0.69 -0.87
CA TRP A 256 -7.97 1.96 -1.08
C TRP A 256 -7.26 2.44 0.20
N TYR A 257 -7.96 2.44 1.35
CA TYR A 257 -7.38 2.92 2.61
C TYR A 257 -6.35 1.95 3.22
N ALA A 258 -6.47 0.64 2.99
CA ALA A 258 -5.46 -0.34 3.36
C ALA A 258 -4.15 -0.15 2.57
N GLY A 259 -4.24 0.17 1.27
CA GLY A 259 -3.05 0.48 0.45
C GLY A 259 -2.39 1.79 0.90
N ALA A 260 -3.16 2.87 1.07
CA ALA A 260 -2.63 4.12 1.60
C ALA A 260 -2.01 3.95 3.00
N TYR A 261 -2.62 3.16 3.89
CA TYR A 261 -2.08 2.89 5.23
C TYR A 261 -0.82 2.03 5.21
N THR A 262 -0.73 1.05 4.28
CA THR A 262 0.48 0.24 4.09
C THR A 262 1.68 1.13 3.77
N VAL A 263 1.55 2.07 2.82
CA VAL A 263 2.63 3.01 2.50
C VAL A 263 2.94 3.95 3.68
N GLN A 264 1.92 4.41 4.42
CA GLN A 264 2.13 5.24 5.60
C GLN A 264 2.92 4.53 6.72
N VAL A 265 2.66 3.23 6.96
CA VAL A 265 3.40 2.40 7.93
C VAL A 265 4.85 2.17 7.47
N ASN A 266 5.08 2.13 6.16
CA ASN A 266 6.41 1.89 5.58
C ASN A 266 7.25 3.18 5.43
N THR A 267 6.64 4.36 5.53
CA THR A 267 7.36 5.63 5.64
C THR A 267 8.03 5.73 7.02
N GLY A 268 9.33 6.00 7.08
CA GLY A 268 10.11 6.12 8.32
C GLY A 268 11.18 7.20 8.26
N ALA A 269 11.85 7.49 9.37
CA ALA A 269 13.01 8.41 9.37
C ALA A 269 14.20 7.73 8.68
N SER A 270 14.99 8.45 7.87
CA SER A 270 16.04 7.82 7.06
C SER A 270 17.12 7.06 7.84
N ASN A 271 17.25 7.32 9.14
CA ASN A 271 18.13 6.64 10.09
C ASN A 271 17.47 5.44 10.79
N THR A 272 16.43 4.84 10.18
CA THR A 272 15.70 3.69 10.73
C THR A 272 15.60 2.50 9.76
N ALA A 273 16.60 2.40 8.87
CA ALA A 273 16.77 1.26 7.99
C ALA A 273 17.41 0.08 8.75
N LYS A 274 17.23 -1.15 8.26
CA LYS A 274 18.02 -2.29 8.74
C LYS A 274 19.28 -2.44 7.90
N SER A 275 20.38 -2.84 8.53
CA SER A 275 21.66 -3.10 7.88
C SER A 275 22.00 -4.58 7.98
N TRP A 276 22.14 -5.26 6.85
CA TRP A 276 22.36 -6.70 6.77
C TRP A 276 23.76 -7.06 6.22
N PRO A 277 24.31 -8.26 6.52
CA PRO A 277 23.85 -9.21 7.51
C PRO A 277 24.21 -8.75 8.92
N TYR A 278 23.45 -9.20 9.92
CA TYR A 278 23.82 -9.05 11.32
C TYR A 278 25.02 -9.96 11.66
N ALA A 279 25.86 -9.52 12.59
CA ALA A 279 26.87 -10.38 13.21
C ALA A 279 26.20 -11.53 14.00
N ALA A 280 26.94 -12.62 14.22
CA ALA A 280 26.41 -13.74 15.01
C ALA A 280 26.09 -13.28 16.45
N GLY A 281 24.81 -13.30 16.82
CA GLY A 281 24.29 -12.85 18.11
C GLY A 281 23.88 -11.37 18.18
N GLU A 282 23.98 -10.63 17.09
CA GLU A 282 23.42 -9.26 16.96
C GLU A 282 21.90 -9.32 16.73
N GLY A 283 21.17 -8.38 17.33
CA GLY A 283 19.70 -8.35 17.31
C GLY A 283 19.10 -7.68 16.08
N ASP A 284 17.80 -7.86 15.88
CA ASP A 284 17.01 -7.16 14.86
C ASP A 284 16.98 -5.66 15.21
N HIS A 285 17.83 -4.88 14.55
CA HIS A 285 18.00 -3.44 14.79
C HIS A 285 17.76 -2.64 13.51
N ALA A 286 17.05 -1.52 13.69
CA ALA A 286 16.58 -0.63 12.63
C ALA A 286 17.01 0.82 12.94
N ASP A 287 18.32 1.05 12.94
CA ASP A 287 18.99 2.30 13.29
C ASP A 287 20.07 2.73 12.26
N ALA A 288 20.11 2.09 11.09
CA ALA A 288 21.02 2.43 10.02
C ALA A 288 20.52 3.62 9.18
N GLN A 289 21.45 4.48 8.75
CA GLN A 289 21.17 5.59 7.83
C GLN A 289 21.19 5.12 6.38
N VAL A 290 20.09 5.39 5.65
CA VAL A 290 20.02 5.25 4.19
C VAL A 290 21.10 6.14 3.55
N PRO A 291 22.03 5.57 2.75
CA PRO A 291 23.09 6.35 2.10
C PRO A 291 22.54 7.52 1.30
N PHE A 292 23.16 8.70 1.44
CA PHE A 292 22.81 9.95 0.75
C PHE A 292 21.42 10.54 1.03
N ALA A 293 20.57 9.91 1.85
CA ALA A 293 19.33 10.54 2.32
C ALA A 293 19.61 11.67 3.33
N ASP A 294 18.77 12.70 3.33
CA ASP A 294 18.78 13.75 4.36
C ASP A 294 18.30 13.17 5.70
N PRO A 295 19.14 13.18 6.76
CA PRO A 295 18.81 12.60 8.07
C PRO A 295 17.64 13.28 8.80
N ASN A 296 17.20 14.45 8.33
CA ASN A 296 16.07 15.20 8.90
C ASN A 296 14.75 14.93 8.17
N LYS A 297 14.75 14.07 7.16
CA LYS A 297 13.58 13.76 6.33
C LYS A 297 13.21 12.29 6.39
N SER A 298 11.94 12.03 6.15
CA SER A 298 11.44 10.68 5.98
C SER A 298 11.98 10.05 4.69
N VAL A 299 11.95 8.72 4.61
CA VAL A 299 12.07 7.91 3.39
C VAL A 299 10.94 6.89 3.40
N ILE A 300 10.68 6.26 2.26
CA ILE A 300 9.71 5.18 2.13
C ILE A 300 10.47 3.86 1.95
N TYR A 301 10.27 2.95 2.90
CA TYR A 301 10.85 1.60 2.88
C TYR A 301 9.94 0.64 2.10
N ASP A 302 10.47 -0.47 1.61
CA ASP A 302 9.69 -1.55 0.99
C ASP A 302 8.61 -2.07 1.94
N GLY A 303 8.99 -2.45 3.16
CA GLY A 303 8.18 -3.21 4.10
C GLY A 303 8.11 -2.60 5.49
N GLY A 304 7.05 -2.98 6.22
CA GLY A 304 6.95 -2.70 7.64
C GLY A 304 8.01 -3.46 8.43
N LYS A 305 8.12 -4.78 8.21
CA LYS A 305 8.96 -5.71 9.00
C LYS A 305 10.24 -6.18 8.28
N ARG A 306 10.06 -6.76 7.08
CA ARG A 306 11.14 -7.33 6.25
C ARG A 306 11.91 -6.20 5.56
N ASP A 307 13.19 -6.43 5.29
CA ASP A 307 14.23 -5.58 4.68
C ASP A 307 14.36 -4.15 5.25
N ARG A 308 13.30 -3.34 5.22
CA ARG A 308 13.24 -1.94 5.69
C ARG A 308 14.31 -1.06 5.06
N ILE A 309 14.36 -1.09 3.73
CA ILE A 309 15.29 -0.33 2.90
C ILE A 309 14.54 0.25 1.68
N VAL A 310 15.15 1.18 0.96
CA VAL A 310 14.46 1.91 -0.13
C VAL A 310 14.66 1.14 -1.44
N TRP A 311 13.61 0.48 -1.94
CA TRP A 311 13.63 -0.29 -3.20
C TRP A 311 12.96 0.45 -4.37
N GLN A 312 13.47 0.32 -5.60
CA GLN A 312 12.89 1.07 -6.74
C GLN A 312 11.59 0.46 -7.27
N GLY A 313 11.45 -0.86 -7.25
CA GLY A 313 10.21 -1.55 -7.64
C GLY A 313 9.03 -1.12 -6.78
N ASP A 314 9.24 -1.01 -5.47
CA ASP A 314 8.27 -0.48 -4.51
C ASP A 314 7.93 0.99 -4.76
N LEU A 315 8.92 1.85 -4.95
CA LEU A 315 8.67 3.27 -5.24
C LEU A 315 7.84 3.51 -6.50
N ALA A 316 7.84 2.58 -7.47
CA ALA A 316 6.96 2.64 -8.64
C ALA A 316 5.46 2.58 -8.29
N VAL A 317 5.13 2.03 -7.11
CA VAL A 317 3.77 2.00 -6.54
C VAL A 317 3.64 3.03 -5.40
N GLN A 318 4.58 3.04 -4.46
CA GLN A 318 4.49 3.83 -3.23
C GLN A 318 4.55 5.34 -3.44
N ALA A 319 5.32 5.83 -4.42
CA ALA A 319 5.37 7.26 -4.72
C ALA A 319 4.01 7.75 -5.27
N PRO A 320 3.40 7.11 -6.31
CA PRO A 320 2.01 7.35 -6.70
C PRO A 320 0.99 7.25 -5.55
N VAL A 321 1.09 6.24 -4.67
CA VAL A 321 0.19 6.13 -3.50
C VAL A 321 0.32 7.35 -2.59
N THR A 322 1.55 7.78 -2.31
CA THR A 322 1.85 8.95 -1.49
C THR A 322 1.26 10.23 -2.09
N TYR A 323 1.48 10.48 -3.40
CA TYR A 323 0.91 11.64 -4.10
C TYR A 323 -0.63 11.67 -4.07
N LEU A 324 -1.28 10.49 -4.02
CA LEU A 324 -2.74 10.37 -4.10
C LEU A 324 -3.43 10.27 -2.73
N SER A 325 -2.69 10.24 -1.62
CA SER A 325 -3.22 10.06 -0.26
C SER A 325 -2.67 11.09 0.74
N THR A 326 -1.47 10.89 1.27
CA THR A 326 -0.87 11.75 2.31
C THR A 326 -0.18 13.00 1.76
N ASN A 327 0.16 13.02 0.48
CA ASN A 327 0.91 14.10 -0.19
C ASN A 327 2.28 14.41 0.46
N ASP A 328 2.92 13.41 1.07
CA ASP A 328 4.25 13.53 1.70
C ASP A 328 5.37 13.54 0.64
N LEU A 329 5.45 14.65 -0.10
CA LEU A 329 6.42 14.83 -1.19
C LEU A 329 7.87 14.74 -0.68
N GLU A 330 8.14 15.18 0.55
CA GLU A 330 9.50 15.13 1.12
C GLU A 330 10.01 13.70 1.31
N ALA A 331 9.15 12.77 1.75
CA ALA A 331 9.51 11.36 1.87
C ALA A 331 9.87 10.75 0.51
N VAL A 332 9.12 11.11 -0.54
CA VAL A 332 9.37 10.63 -1.90
C VAL A 332 10.64 11.23 -2.50
N ASP A 333 10.83 12.55 -2.38
CA ASP A 333 12.02 13.27 -2.83
C ASP A 333 13.29 12.67 -2.23
N ASN A 334 13.30 12.44 -0.91
CA ASN A 334 14.45 11.92 -0.19
C ASN A 334 14.79 10.48 -0.62
N SER A 335 13.75 9.65 -0.80
CA SER A 335 13.89 8.26 -1.26
C SER A 335 14.46 8.18 -2.69
N LEU A 336 13.95 8.97 -3.63
CA LEU A 336 14.42 8.95 -5.02
C LEU A 336 15.79 9.62 -5.17
N SER A 337 16.06 10.72 -4.46
CA SER A 337 17.35 11.42 -4.54
C SER A 337 18.49 10.67 -3.86
N SER A 338 18.23 9.95 -2.78
CA SER A 338 19.22 9.06 -2.15
C SER A 338 19.63 7.92 -3.09
N LEU A 339 18.67 7.27 -3.76
CA LEU A 339 18.94 6.26 -4.80
C LEU A 339 19.70 6.86 -6.01
N ALA A 340 19.25 7.99 -6.55
CA ALA A 340 19.90 8.65 -7.69
C ALA A 340 21.38 9.04 -7.40
N SER A 341 21.72 9.27 -6.13
CA SER A 341 23.08 9.55 -5.67
C SER A 341 23.98 8.31 -5.60
N GLN A 342 23.41 7.10 -5.67
CA GLN A 342 24.12 5.81 -5.60
C GLN A 342 24.41 5.20 -6.99
N GLN A 343 24.15 5.94 -8.09
CA GLN A 343 24.44 5.45 -9.44
C GLN A 343 25.92 5.12 -9.63
N LEU A 344 26.19 3.96 -10.24
CA LEU A 344 27.54 3.51 -10.55
C LEU A 344 28.15 4.27 -11.75
N PRO A 345 29.48 4.33 -11.88
CA PRO A 345 30.15 5.13 -12.93
C PRO A 345 29.76 4.76 -14.37
N ASP A 346 29.40 3.50 -14.62
CA ASP A 346 28.92 2.96 -15.91
C ASP A 346 27.44 3.25 -16.20
N GLY A 347 26.74 3.92 -15.27
CA GLY A 347 25.33 4.28 -15.40
C GLY A 347 24.35 3.25 -14.81
N PHE A 348 24.83 2.07 -14.40
CA PHE A 348 24.03 1.11 -13.65
C PHE A 348 23.45 1.74 -12.39
N MET A 349 22.17 1.50 -12.12
CA MET A 349 21.51 1.96 -10.90
C MET A 349 21.19 0.75 -10.00
N PRO A 350 21.64 0.74 -8.73
CA PRO A 350 21.25 -0.29 -7.77
C PRO A 350 19.74 -0.43 -7.63
N ALA A 351 19.24 -1.63 -7.36
CA ALA A 351 17.81 -1.88 -7.12
C ALA A 351 17.27 -1.26 -5.83
N GLU A 352 18.18 -0.98 -4.91
CA GLU A 352 17.90 -0.68 -3.52
C GLU A 352 19.00 0.21 -2.92
N SER A 353 18.65 0.92 -1.86
CA SER A 353 19.61 1.65 -1.04
C SER A 353 20.63 0.69 -0.43
N GLN A 354 21.92 1.02 -0.56
CA GLN A 354 23.04 0.15 -0.20
C GLN A 354 23.31 0.18 1.32
N VAL A 355 22.37 -0.32 2.13
CA VAL A 355 22.38 -0.27 3.59
C VAL A 355 23.12 -1.49 4.17
N GLY A 356 24.44 -1.46 4.07
CA GLY A 356 25.30 -2.50 4.64
C GLY A 356 25.82 -3.47 3.59
N ARG A 357 26.24 -4.65 4.05
CA ARG A 357 27.06 -5.57 3.26
C ARG A 357 26.25 -6.47 2.33
N HIS A 358 25.08 -6.93 2.77
CA HIS A 358 24.17 -7.76 1.97
C HIS A 358 23.79 -7.06 0.66
N ASN A 359 23.33 -5.81 0.73
CA ASN A 359 22.94 -5.02 -0.44
C ASN A 359 24.13 -4.74 -1.36
N ALA A 360 25.33 -4.54 -0.79
CA ALA A 360 26.56 -4.37 -1.55
C ALA A 360 27.03 -5.65 -2.25
N ASP A 361 26.72 -6.83 -1.70
CA ASP A 361 26.96 -8.12 -2.36
C ASP A 361 25.92 -8.40 -3.48
N GLU A 362 24.70 -7.82 -3.39
CA GLU A 362 23.66 -7.86 -4.44
C GLU A 362 23.68 -6.68 -5.43
N LEU A 363 24.69 -5.80 -5.34
CA LEU A 363 24.78 -4.51 -6.03
C LEU A 363 24.46 -4.52 -7.55
N ARG A 364 24.72 -5.64 -8.24
CA ARG A 364 24.47 -5.82 -9.69
C ARG A 364 23.50 -6.96 -10.03
N THR A 365 22.85 -7.56 -9.04
CA THR A 365 21.94 -8.70 -9.22
C THR A 365 20.76 -8.34 -10.13
N TYR A 366 20.14 -7.19 -9.92
CA TYR A 366 18.84 -6.82 -10.51
C TYR A 366 18.99 -5.75 -11.62
N GLY A 367 19.17 -6.19 -12.87
CA GLY A 367 19.41 -5.27 -14.01
C GLY A 367 18.16 -4.56 -14.51
N GLU A 368 16.99 -5.15 -14.28
CA GLU A 368 15.69 -4.61 -14.61
C GLU A 368 15.31 -3.41 -13.71
N TYR A 369 15.80 -3.30 -12.48
CA TYR A 369 15.54 -2.13 -11.62
C TYR A 369 16.10 -0.81 -12.18
N VAL A 370 17.05 -0.85 -13.13
CA VAL A 370 17.47 0.34 -13.88
C VAL A 370 16.30 0.92 -14.71
N THR A 371 15.34 0.08 -15.12
CA THR A 371 14.09 0.52 -15.76
C THR A 371 13.13 1.18 -14.76
N TRP A 372 13.09 0.68 -13.52
CA TRP A 372 12.31 1.29 -12.44
C TRP A 372 12.84 2.65 -12.05
N PHE A 373 14.15 2.87 -12.04
CA PHE A 373 14.74 4.20 -11.87
C PHE A 373 14.16 5.21 -12.87
N VAL A 374 14.25 4.92 -14.16
CA VAL A 374 13.77 5.84 -15.20
C VAL A 374 12.27 6.09 -15.10
N ASN A 375 11.48 5.06 -14.75
CA ASN A 375 10.06 5.20 -14.48
C ASN A 375 9.78 6.12 -13.29
N ASN A 376 10.43 5.90 -12.15
CA ASN A 376 10.12 6.60 -10.90
C ASN A 376 10.49 8.08 -10.97
N MET A 377 11.63 8.41 -11.59
CA MET A 377 12.05 9.79 -11.84
C MET A 377 11.09 10.50 -12.81
N TYR A 378 10.56 9.78 -13.81
CA TYR A 378 9.53 10.29 -14.72
C TYR A 378 8.20 10.55 -14.02
N GLU A 379 7.67 9.57 -13.28
CA GLU A 379 6.39 9.69 -12.58
C GLU A 379 6.48 10.80 -11.52
N HIS A 380 7.61 10.91 -10.81
CA HIS A 380 7.84 12.02 -9.90
C HIS A 380 7.73 13.38 -10.60
N TRP A 381 8.48 13.59 -11.69
CA TRP A 381 8.38 14.82 -12.49
C TRP A 381 6.96 15.05 -13.05
N LEU A 382 6.23 13.99 -13.43
CA LEU A 382 4.87 14.10 -13.95
C LEU A 382 3.89 14.57 -12.87
N TYR A 383 3.97 14.04 -11.65
CA TYR A 383 3.07 14.38 -10.55
C TYR A 383 3.42 15.71 -9.88
N THR A 384 4.71 16.03 -9.65
CA THR A 384 5.13 17.29 -9.01
C THR A 384 5.27 18.45 -10.01
N GLY A 385 5.63 18.13 -11.26
CA GLY A 385 6.01 19.14 -12.24
C GLY A 385 7.33 19.83 -11.94
N ASP A 386 8.13 19.32 -10.99
CA ASP A 386 9.39 19.96 -10.60
C ASP A 386 10.41 19.90 -11.73
N ARG A 387 10.58 21.05 -12.37
CA ARG A 387 11.55 21.27 -13.43
C ARG A 387 12.99 21.21 -12.92
N GLY A 388 13.24 21.73 -11.71
CA GLY A 388 14.56 21.73 -11.07
C GLY A 388 15.02 20.32 -10.71
N TYR A 389 14.11 19.47 -10.22
CA TYR A 389 14.36 18.04 -10.03
C TYR A 389 14.78 17.35 -11.34
N LEU A 390 14.01 17.55 -12.41
CA LEU A 390 14.33 16.98 -13.73
C LEU A 390 15.66 17.51 -14.27
N ASP A 391 15.96 18.80 -14.09
CA ASP A 391 17.24 19.38 -14.51
C ASP A 391 18.44 18.84 -13.70
N LYS A 392 18.27 18.65 -12.39
CA LYS A 392 19.29 18.10 -11.49
C LYS A 392 19.67 16.65 -11.84
N TRP A 393 18.67 15.81 -12.11
CA TRP A 393 18.86 14.37 -12.28
C TRP A 393 18.91 13.88 -13.74
N TRP A 394 18.80 14.78 -14.72
CA TRP A 394 18.98 14.45 -16.14
C TRP A 394 20.30 13.70 -16.46
N PRO A 395 21.46 14.03 -15.87
CA PRO A 395 22.71 13.29 -16.11
C PRO A 395 22.61 11.81 -15.68
N GLN A 396 21.95 11.53 -14.56
CA GLN A 396 21.75 10.18 -14.05
C GLN A 396 20.76 9.40 -14.93
N LEU A 397 19.63 10.02 -15.31
CA LEU A 397 18.63 9.47 -16.22
C LEU A 397 19.22 9.06 -17.57
N THR A 398 20.01 9.95 -18.17
CA THR A 398 20.66 9.69 -19.46
C THR A 398 21.73 8.61 -19.37
N LYS A 399 22.51 8.54 -18.27
CA LYS A 399 23.44 7.43 -18.00
C LYS A 399 22.74 6.09 -17.82
N ALA A 400 21.66 6.03 -17.04
CA ALA A 400 20.88 4.80 -16.83
C ALA A 400 20.28 4.28 -18.16
N THR A 401 19.75 5.20 -18.97
CA THR A 401 19.22 4.88 -20.30
C THR A 401 20.32 4.44 -21.27
N ALA A 402 21.51 5.04 -21.18
CA ALA A 402 22.68 4.63 -21.98
C ALA A 402 23.22 3.26 -21.57
N TRP A 403 23.20 2.91 -20.27
CA TRP A 403 23.53 1.57 -19.80
C TRP A 403 22.57 0.53 -20.41
N LEU A 404 21.26 0.76 -20.32
CA LEU A 404 20.23 -0.12 -20.91
C LEU A 404 20.39 -0.26 -22.45
N GLU A 405 20.64 0.85 -23.17
CA GLU A 405 20.96 0.80 -24.60
C GLU A 405 22.27 0.04 -24.89
N SER A 406 23.29 0.11 -24.02
CA SER A 406 24.54 -0.64 -24.20
C SER A 406 24.36 -2.15 -24.05
N VAL A 407 23.42 -2.60 -23.19
CA VAL A 407 23.02 -4.01 -23.08
C VAL A 407 22.22 -4.42 -24.31
N ARG A 408 21.19 -3.64 -24.68
CA ARG A 408 20.36 -3.86 -25.89
C ARG A 408 21.19 -3.92 -27.18
N ALA A 409 22.26 -3.14 -27.28
CA ALA A 409 23.12 -3.09 -28.46
C ALA A 409 23.97 -4.34 -28.68
N LYS A 410 24.02 -5.28 -27.71
CA LYS A 410 24.64 -6.60 -27.89
C LYS A 410 23.77 -7.55 -28.73
N ASP A 411 22.45 -7.39 -28.73
CA ASP A 411 21.51 -8.20 -29.54
C ASP A 411 21.30 -7.56 -30.92
N ASP A 412 21.56 -8.31 -31.98
CA ASP A 412 21.38 -7.86 -33.37
C ASP A 412 19.89 -7.68 -33.73
N LYS A 413 18.98 -8.37 -33.03
CA LYS A 413 17.52 -8.21 -33.14
C LYS A 413 16.94 -7.20 -32.15
N GLY A 414 17.81 -6.52 -31.40
CA GLY A 414 17.56 -5.31 -30.64
C GLY A 414 16.75 -5.42 -29.35
N LEU A 415 16.77 -6.56 -28.68
CA LEU A 415 16.22 -6.75 -27.32
C LEU A 415 17.32 -6.73 -26.25
N ILE A 416 16.98 -6.36 -25.02
CA ILE A 416 17.81 -6.52 -23.82
C ILE A 416 17.75 -7.99 -23.36
N ALA A 417 18.91 -8.54 -22.99
CA ALA A 417 19.08 -9.69 -22.12
C ALA A 417 20.24 -9.44 -21.15
N PHE A 418 20.12 -9.95 -19.93
CA PHE A 418 21.08 -9.66 -18.85
C PHE A 418 22.16 -10.73 -18.62
N GLY A 419 22.08 -11.88 -19.30
CA GLY A 419 23.06 -12.97 -19.15
C GLY A 419 24.52 -12.50 -19.32
N ASP A 420 24.80 -11.72 -20.35
CA ASP A 420 26.15 -11.19 -20.66
C ASP A 420 26.62 -10.05 -19.73
N VAL A 421 25.83 -9.67 -18.73
CA VAL A 421 26.20 -8.65 -17.72
C VAL A 421 26.02 -9.13 -16.28
N GLY A 422 25.51 -10.35 -16.07
CA GLY A 422 25.38 -10.95 -14.73
C GLY A 422 24.28 -10.33 -13.86
N SER A 423 23.23 -9.76 -14.48
CA SER A 423 22.18 -9.00 -13.79
C SER A 423 20.78 -9.61 -13.98
N CYS A 424 20.66 -10.92 -13.72
CA CYS A 424 19.45 -11.73 -13.97
C CYS A 424 18.49 -11.87 -12.78
N GLY A 425 18.63 -11.03 -11.76
CA GLY A 425 17.65 -10.88 -10.70
C GLY A 425 16.35 -10.31 -11.26
N HIS A 426 15.23 -10.77 -10.71
CA HIS A 426 13.88 -10.29 -11.03
C HIS A 426 12.98 -10.53 -9.82
N TYR A 427 11.97 -9.67 -9.62
CA TYR A 427 11.10 -9.74 -8.44
C TYR A 427 10.30 -11.06 -8.33
N GLY A 428 10.07 -11.75 -9.47
CA GLY A 428 9.15 -12.89 -9.57
C GLY A 428 9.80 -14.26 -9.76
N TYR A 429 10.83 -14.35 -10.60
CA TYR A 429 11.49 -15.59 -11.02
C TYR A 429 12.77 -15.21 -11.78
N SER A 430 13.85 -15.99 -11.73
CA SER A 430 15.06 -15.63 -12.51
C SER A 430 14.96 -16.10 -13.97
N ASP A 431 15.08 -15.17 -14.91
CA ASP A 431 15.51 -15.41 -16.30
C ASP A 431 16.66 -14.42 -16.62
N CYS A 432 17.58 -14.81 -17.50
CA CYS A 432 18.66 -13.98 -18.01
C CYS A 432 18.40 -13.50 -19.45
N GLY A 433 17.37 -14.05 -20.10
CA GLY A 433 17.13 -13.99 -21.53
C GLY A 433 16.47 -12.70 -22.02
N HIS A 434 15.95 -12.77 -23.24
CA HIS A 434 15.35 -11.65 -23.95
C HIS A 434 13.88 -11.52 -23.56
N GLU A 435 13.65 -11.15 -22.30
CA GLU A 435 12.32 -11.17 -21.68
C GLU A 435 11.37 -10.10 -22.22
N THR A 436 10.10 -10.45 -22.41
CA THR A 436 9.05 -9.49 -22.80
C THR A 436 8.90 -8.39 -21.76
N TYR A 437 8.89 -8.74 -20.47
CA TYR A 437 8.66 -7.79 -19.39
C TYR A 437 9.73 -6.69 -19.35
N VAL A 438 11.01 -7.07 -19.26
CA VAL A 438 12.15 -6.14 -19.25
C VAL A 438 12.15 -5.25 -20.50
N ASN A 439 11.93 -5.84 -21.67
CA ASN A 439 11.91 -5.08 -22.93
C ASN A 439 10.68 -4.16 -23.04
N ALA A 440 9.54 -4.53 -22.45
CA ALA A 440 8.36 -3.68 -22.39
C ALA A 440 8.56 -2.47 -21.45
N LEU A 441 9.18 -2.68 -20.28
CA LEU A 441 9.59 -1.57 -19.41
C LEU A 441 10.60 -0.65 -20.10
N TYR A 442 11.60 -1.20 -20.77
CA TYR A 442 12.56 -0.39 -21.53
C TYR A 442 11.90 0.43 -22.66
N ALA A 443 10.96 -0.16 -23.42
CA ALA A 443 10.18 0.58 -24.42
C ALA A 443 9.34 1.72 -23.80
N ARG A 444 8.77 1.50 -22.59
CA ARG A 444 8.09 2.54 -21.80
C ARG A 444 9.07 3.63 -21.35
N ASN A 445 10.24 3.27 -20.81
CA ASN A 445 11.26 4.23 -20.39
C ASN A 445 11.73 5.13 -21.52
N LEU A 446 11.90 4.59 -22.73
CA LEU A 446 12.25 5.40 -23.90
C LEU A 446 11.15 6.41 -24.25
N THR A 447 9.87 6.04 -24.09
CA THR A 447 8.74 6.98 -24.24
C THR A 447 8.75 8.06 -23.14
N GLN A 448 9.07 7.68 -21.91
CA GLN A 448 9.20 8.59 -20.76
C GLN A 448 10.38 9.57 -20.93
N MET A 449 11.53 9.07 -21.36
CA MET A 449 12.72 9.87 -21.70
C MET A 449 12.47 10.82 -22.87
N ALA A 450 11.72 10.39 -23.90
CA ALA A 450 11.30 11.27 -25.00
C ALA A 450 10.40 12.41 -24.51
N ALA A 451 9.44 12.12 -23.63
CA ALA A 451 8.57 13.13 -23.03
C ALA A 451 9.35 14.14 -22.15
N MET A 452 10.29 13.66 -21.35
CA MET A 452 11.17 14.52 -20.54
C MET A 452 12.11 15.36 -21.43
N ALA A 453 12.78 14.78 -22.43
CA ALA A 453 13.62 15.51 -23.38
C ALA A 453 12.83 16.63 -24.09
N LYS A 454 11.61 16.33 -24.55
CA LYS A 454 10.71 17.34 -25.13
C LYS A 454 10.37 18.46 -24.13
N ALA A 455 10.10 18.13 -22.86
CA ALA A 455 9.88 19.13 -21.81
C ALA A 455 11.13 19.95 -21.47
N ARG A 456 12.34 19.46 -21.80
CA ARG A 456 13.62 20.20 -21.75
C ARG A 456 13.90 21.06 -22.99
N GLY A 457 13.03 21.03 -24.01
CA GLY A 457 13.27 21.68 -25.30
C GLY A 457 14.24 20.91 -26.21
N ASP A 458 14.64 19.70 -25.82
CA ASP A 458 15.56 18.85 -26.58
C ASP A 458 14.77 17.94 -27.54
N ALA A 459 14.30 18.55 -28.63
CA ALA A 459 13.55 17.84 -29.67
C ALA A 459 14.36 16.73 -30.37
N PRO A 460 15.67 16.90 -30.70
CA PRO A 460 16.46 15.83 -31.30
C PRO A 460 16.55 14.58 -30.42
N THR A 461 16.91 14.71 -29.14
CA THR A 461 16.97 13.57 -28.22
C THR A 461 15.59 12.98 -27.95
N ALA A 462 14.52 13.79 -27.93
CA ALA A 462 13.16 13.28 -27.85
C ALA A 462 12.80 12.37 -29.02
N THR A 463 13.16 12.76 -30.26
CA THR A 463 12.99 11.92 -31.45
C THR A 463 13.81 10.64 -31.37
N THR A 464 15.10 10.71 -30.99
CA THR A 464 15.96 9.52 -30.85
C THR A 464 15.38 8.47 -29.90
N TYR A 465 14.89 8.90 -28.73
CA TYR A 465 14.26 7.97 -27.78
C TYR A 465 12.90 7.45 -28.29
N GLY A 466 12.11 8.29 -28.97
CA GLY A 466 10.85 7.88 -29.59
C GLY A 466 11.04 6.80 -30.67
N ASP A 467 11.99 7.01 -31.58
CA ASP A 467 12.32 6.07 -32.66
C ASP A 467 12.87 4.75 -32.12
N ARG A 468 13.75 4.81 -31.10
CA ARG A 468 14.24 3.60 -30.41
C ARG A 468 13.10 2.86 -29.70
N SER A 469 12.15 3.56 -29.07
CA SER A 469 10.97 2.92 -28.47
C SER A 469 10.18 2.17 -29.54
N ALA A 470 9.84 2.83 -30.65
CA ALA A 470 9.10 2.20 -31.75
C ALA A 470 9.81 0.94 -32.30
N ALA A 471 11.15 0.99 -32.45
CA ALA A 471 11.95 -0.15 -32.88
C ALA A 471 11.88 -1.33 -31.87
N VAL A 472 12.02 -1.07 -30.57
CA VAL A 472 11.93 -2.11 -29.52
C VAL A 472 10.52 -2.69 -29.46
N LYS A 473 9.47 -1.87 -29.51
CA LYS A 473 8.07 -2.33 -29.56
C LYS A 473 7.82 -3.27 -30.75
N LYS A 474 8.40 -2.95 -31.92
CA LYS A 474 8.35 -3.84 -33.08
C LYS A 474 9.12 -5.15 -32.82
N ALA A 475 10.34 -5.07 -32.30
CA ALA A 475 11.17 -6.25 -31.99
C ALA A 475 10.48 -7.23 -31.03
N ILE A 476 9.78 -6.72 -30.00
CA ILE A 476 8.96 -7.54 -29.07
C ILE A 476 7.81 -8.22 -29.83
N ASN A 477 7.06 -7.48 -30.64
CA ASN A 477 5.94 -8.03 -31.40
C ASN A 477 6.38 -9.06 -32.47
N ASP A 478 7.55 -8.87 -33.08
CA ASP A 478 8.09 -9.80 -34.09
C ASP A 478 8.63 -11.11 -33.48
N GLN A 479 9.14 -11.07 -32.24
CA GLN A 479 9.93 -12.18 -31.64
C GLN A 479 9.25 -12.89 -30.47
N LEU A 480 8.41 -12.17 -29.70
CA LEU A 480 7.91 -12.63 -28.40
C LEU A 480 6.39 -12.81 -28.35
N TRP A 481 5.65 -12.36 -29.37
CA TRP A 481 4.23 -12.66 -29.52
C TRP A 481 4.02 -14.08 -30.08
N ASP A 482 3.20 -14.90 -29.43
CA ASP A 482 2.71 -16.16 -29.99
C ASP A 482 1.30 -15.96 -30.56
N GLU A 483 1.21 -15.91 -31.90
CA GLU A 483 -0.04 -15.74 -32.63
C GLU A 483 -1.04 -16.91 -32.43
N LYS A 484 -0.55 -18.11 -32.08
CA LYS A 484 -1.42 -19.28 -31.82
C LYS A 484 -1.94 -19.28 -30.39
N ALA A 485 -1.13 -18.89 -29.41
CA ALA A 485 -1.56 -18.75 -28.03
C ALA A 485 -2.42 -17.49 -27.81
N GLY A 486 -2.16 -16.43 -28.57
CA GLY A 486 -2.73 -15.10 -28.32
C GLY A 486 -2.14 -14.41 -27.10
N ALA A 487 -0.85 -14.65 -26.82
CA ALA A 487 -0.14 -14.12 -25.65
C ALA A 487 1.35 -13.91 -25.93
N TYR A 488 2.00 -13.07 -25.12
CA TYR A 488 3.44 -12.89 -25.12
C TYR A 488 4.14 -13.96 -24.29
N ARG A 489 5.25 -14.45 -24.84
CA ARG A 489 6.18 -15.39 -24.21
C ARG A 489 6.92 -14.74 -23.03
N LEU A 490 7.48 -15.56 -22.15
CA LEU A 490 8.45 -15.14 -21.14
C LEU A 490 9.64 -14.43 -21.81
N SER A 491 10.37 -15.18 -22.63
CA SER A 491 11.57 -14.76 -23.36
C SER A 491 11.71 -15.53 -24.67
N ARG A 492 12.76 -15.25 -25.46
CA ARG A 492 13.10 -16.06 -26.65
C ARG A 492 13.60 -17.46 -26.24
N GLU A 493 14.24 -17.53 -25.08
CA GLU A 493 14.90 -18.68 -24.49
C GLU A 493 13.90 -19.65 -23.85
N ILE A 494 12.81 -19.12 -23.26
CA ILE A 494 11.73 -19.91 -22.64
C ILE A 494 10.41 -19.61 -23.37
N PRO A 495 10.25 -20.06 -24.64
CA PRO A 495 9.12 -19.65 -25.47
C PRO A 495 7.79 -20.32 -25.09
N GLY A 496 7.82 -21.37 -24.26
CA GLY A 496 6.63 -22.12 -23.84
C GLY A 496 5.86 -21.53 -22.65
N ALA A 497 6.38 -20.47 -22.03
CA ALA A 497 5.82 -19.82 -20.86
C ALA A 497 5.18 -18.47 -21.20
N TYR A 498 4.10 -18.09 -20.50
CA TYR A 498 3.32 -16.88 -20.75
C TYR A 498 2.98 -16.22 -19.41
N PRO A 499 3.89 -15.42 -18.84
CA PRO A 499 3.71 -14.87 -17.50
C PRO A 499 2.72 -13.71 -17.50
N GLN A 500 2.25 -13.37 -16.31
CA GLN A 500 1.34 -12.25 -16.07
C GLN A 500 1.94 -10.91 -16.51
N ASP A 501 3.19 -10.67 -16.14
CA ASP A 501 3.86 -9.39 -16.28
C ASP A 501 4.26 -9.05 -17.70
N ALA A 502 4.73 -10.02 -18.50
CA ALA A 502 4.93 -9.87 -19.94
C ALA A 502 3.67 -9.34 -20.63
N ASN A 503 2.54 -9.98 -20.35
CA ASN A 503 1.27 -9.72 -21.02
C ASN A 503 0.63 -8.41 -20.53
N ALA A 504 0.59 -8.17 -19.21
CA ALA A 504 0.07 -6.93 -18.65
C ALA A 504 0.93 -5.72 -19.04
N THR A 505 2.26 -5.83 -18.94
CA THR A 505 3.18 -4.73 -19.25
C THR A 505 3.23 -4.43 -20.74
N ALA A 506 3.08 -5.43 -21.63
CA ALA A 506 2.94 -5.20 -23.06
C ALA A 506 1.69 -4.36 -23.42
N VAL A 507 0.57 -4.52 -22.70
CA VAL A 507 -0.59 -3.63 -22.84
C VAL A 507 -0.28 -2.23 -22.31
N LEU A 508 0.22 -2.10 -21.07
CA LEU A 508 0.49 -0.80 -20.45
C LEU A 508 1.58 0.03 -21.16
N ALA A 509 2.58 -0.62 -21.76
CA ALA A 509 3.60 0.04 -22.55
C ALA A 509 3.12 0.41 -23.97
N GLY A 510 1.91 -0.01 -24.39
CA GLY A 510 1.39 0.19 -25.73
C GLY A 510 2.22 -0.56 -26.79
N ILE A 511 2.51 -1.84 -26.53
CA ILE A 511 3.07 -2.82 -27.46
C ILE A 511 1.94 -3.73 -27.99
N ALA A 512 0.99 -4.03 -27.13
CA ALA A 512 -0.26 -4.71 -27.42
C ALA A 512 -1.41 -3.69 -27.36
N ASP A 513 -2.16 -3.57 -28.46
CA ASP A 513 -3.36 -2.76 -28.57
C ASP A 513 -4.51 -3.57 -29.20
N GLY A 514 -5.71 -3.00 -29.23
CA GLY A 514 -6.89 -3.56 -29.90
C GLY A 514 -7.15 -5.06 -29.61
N ASP A 515 -7.18 -5.86 -30.68
CA ASP A 515 -7.34 -7.31 -30.62
C ASP A 515 -6.21 -7.99 -29.82
N ARG A 516 -4.96 -7.56 -30.01
CA ARG A 516 -3.79 -8.18 -29.36
C ARG A 516 -3.86 -8.02 -27.83
N ALA A 517 -4.20 -6.82 -27.35
CA ALA A 517 -4.41 -6.57 -25.94
C ALA A 517 -5.58 -7.42 -25.38
N THR A 518 -6.68 -7.47 -26.11
CA THR A 518 -7.87 -8.26 -25.74
C THR A 518 -7.53 -9.75 -25.60
N ARG A 519 -6.76 -10.31 -26.55
CA ARG A 519 -6.33 -11.72 -26.55
C ARG A 519 -5.34 -12.03 -25.42
N ALA A 520 -4.36 -11.16 -25.17
CA ALA A 520 -3.40 -11.34 -24.08
C ALA A 520 -4.11 -11.39 -22.71
N LEU A 521 -5.05 -10.46 -22.46
CA LEU A 521 -5.83 -10.43 -21.22
C LEU A 521 -6.82 -11.60 -21.12
N ALA A 522 -7.37 -12.07 -22.25
CA ALA A 522 -8.18 -13.29 -22.29
C ALA A 522 -7.35 -14.55 -21.99
N TYR A 523 -6.10 -14.62 -22.46
CA TYR A 523 -5.17 -15.70 -22.12
C TYR A 523 -4.91 -15.73 -20.61
N LEU A 524 -4.55 -14.59 -20.00
CA LEU A 524 -4.32 -14.53 -18.55
C LEU A 524 -5.57 -14.97 -17.77
N ARG A 525 -6.76 -14.48 -18.16
CA ARG A 525 -8.04 -14.84 -17.52
C ARG A 525 -8.36 -16.32 -17.60
N LYS A 526 -7.86 -17.02 -18.62
CA LYS A 526 -8.09 -18.45 -18.84
C LYS A 526 -7.04 -19.35 -18.17
N ASN A 527 -5.77 -18.95 -18.16
CA ASN A 527 -4.65 -19.85 -17.84
C ASN A 527 -3.85 -19.45 -16.59
N ASN A 528 -3.88 -18.18 -16.16
CA ASN A 528 -3.16 -17.68 -14.99
C ASN A 528 -4.10 -17.42 -13.81
N TRP A 529 -5.37 -17.11 -14.08
CA TRP A 529 -6.37 -16.93 -13.03
C TRP A 529 -6.70 -18.24 -12.33
N SER A 530 -6.68 -18.20 -11.00
CA SER A 530 -7.08 -19.28 -10.10
C SER A 530 -7.84 -18.70 -8.91
N GLN A 531 -7.89 -19.40 -7.76
CA GLN A 531 -8.83 -19.10 -6.68
C GLN A 531 -8.75 -17.66 -6.14
N TYR A 532 -7.55 -17.09 -6.04
CA TYR A 532 -7.33 -15.80 -5.38
C TYR A 532 -6.85 -14.68 -6.31
N GLY A 533 -6.94 -14.87 -7.63
CA GLY A 533 -6.47 -13.88 -8.61
C GLY A 533 -5.61 -14.53 -9.69
N SER A 534 -4.66 -13.76 -10.23
CA SER A 534 -3.83 -14.17 -11.37
C SER A 534 -2.41 -14.49 -10.91
N LEU A 535 -1.95 -15.70 -11.22
CA LEU A 535 -0.62 -16.19 -10.88
C LEU A 535 0.43 -15.55 -11.78
N THR A 536 1.55 -15.13 -11.19
CA THR A 536 2.69 -14.48 -11.89
C THR A 536 3.19 -15.34 -13.06
N VAL A 537 3.24 -16.66 -12.85
CA VAL A 537 3.44 -17.68 -13.89
C VAL A 537 2.35 -18.75 -13.77
N SER A 538 1.88 -19.31 -14.89
CA SER A 538 0.87 -20.39 -14.85
C SER A 538 1.48 -21.71 -14.34
N GLN A 539 0.66 -22.62 -13.80
CA GLN A 539 1.12 -23.93 -13.29
C GLN A 539 1.80 -24.83 -14.34
N SER A 540 1.60 -24.55 -15.63
CA SER A 540 2.27 -25.25 -16.74
C SER A 540 3.59 -24.60 -17.17
N THR A 541 4.03 -23.53 -16.50
CA THR A 541 5.29 -22.84 -16.82
C THR A 541 6.48 -23.73 -16.43
N PRO A 542 7.45 -23.99 -17.33
CA PRO A 542 8.65 -24.76 -16.99
C PRO A 542 9.62 -23.94 -16.13
N ASN A 543 9.33 -23.80 -14.84
CA ASN A 543 10.32 -23.38 -13.87
C ASN A 543 10.18 -24.24 -12.60
N ALA A 544 11.15 -25.12 -12.36
CA ALA A 544 11.13 -26.04 -11.23
C ALA A 544 11.59 -25.38 -9.91
N SER A 545 12.14 -24.17 -9.98
CA SER A 545 12.82 -23.51 -8.84
C SER A 545 11.87 -22.71 -7.95
N LEU A 546 10.72 -22.24 -8.47
CA LEU A 546 9.69 -21.54 -7.70
C LEU A 546 8.31 -22.09 -8.06
N PRO A 547 7.50 -22.56 -7.08
CA PRO A 547 6.10 -22.89 -7.36
C PRO A 547 5.36 -21.60 -7.76
N PRO A 548 4.32 -21.68 -8.62
CA PRO A 548 3.48 -20.54 -8.96
C PRO A 548 2.95 -19.84 -7.70
N PHE A 549 2.93 -18.52 -7.73
CA PHE A 549 2.44 -17.68 -6.63
C PHE A 549 1.80 -16.40 -7.20
N TYR A 550 1.19 -15.60 -6.31
CA TYR A 550 0.62 -14.30 -6.65
C TYR A 550 1.56 -13.19 -6.17
N ALA A 551 2.03 -12.35 -7.10
CA ALA A 551 2.75 -11.13 -6.78
C ALA A 551 1.83 -9.89 -6.94
N PRO A 552 1.76 -8.97 -5.96
CA PRO A 552 0.91 -7.79 -6.04
C PRO A 552 1.28 -6.80 -7.14
N LEU A 553 2.58 -6.65 -7.44
CA LEU A 553 3.08 -5.74 -8.46
C LEU A 553 2.50 -6.07 -9.86
N PRO A 554 2.65 -7.29 -10.41
CA PRO A 554 2.04 -7.64 -11.69
C PRO A 554 0.51 -7.80 -11.64
N ASN A 555 -0.09 -8.15 -10.49
CA ASN A 555 -1.55 -8.09 -10.33
C ASN A 555 -2.07 -6.65 -10.44
N SER A 556 -1.31 -5.65 -9.98
CA SER A 556 -1.64 -4.23 -10.17
C SER A 556 -1.56 -3.85 -11.66
N PHE A 557 -0.51 -4.29 -12.36
CA PHE A 557 -0.36 -4.04 -13.80
C PHE A 557 -1.48 -4.68 -14.63
N GLU A 558 -1.85 -5.93 -14.32
CA GLU A 558 -2.95 -6.61 -15.01
C GLU A 558 -4.29 -5.91 -14.74
N THR A 559 -4.50 -5.44 -13.50
CA THR A 559 -5.69 -4.66 -13.15
C THR A 559 -5.78 -3.38 -13.99
N ASP A 560 -4.71 -2.56 -14.03
CA ASP A 560 -4.68 -1.34 -14.84
C ASP A 560 -4.88 -1.65 -16.34
N ALA A 561 -4.25 -2.70 -16.88
CA ALA A 561 -4.37 -3.11 -18.28
C ALA A 561 -5.81 -3.54 -18.66
N ARG A 562 -6.51 -4.22 -17.74
CA ARG A 562 -7.94 -4.56 -17.93
C ARG A 562 -8.81 -3.31 -17.93
N LEU A 563 -8.64 -2.41 -16.96
CA LEU A 563 -9.46 -1.21 -16.89
C LEU A 563 -9.20 -0.24 -18.06
N ASP A 564 -7.96 -0.08 -18.52
CA ASP A 564 -7.62 0.76 -19.69
C ASP A 564 -8.16 0.20 -21.03
N THR A 565 -8.33 -1.11 -21.15
CA THR A 565 -8.96 -1.74 -22.33
C THR A 565 -10.50 -1.80 -22.23
N GLY A 566 -11.05 -1.48 -21.05
CA GLY A 566 -12.48 -1.46 -20.77
C GLY A 566 -13.04 -2.78 -20.21
N ASP A 567 -12.17 -3.71 -19.80
CA ASP A 567 -12.53 -4.97 -19.16
C ASP A 567 -12.77 -4.78 -17.65
N ALA A 568 -14.03 -4.88 -17.23
CA ALA A 568 -14.46 -4.70 -15.84
C ALA A 568 -13.88 -5.76 -14.88
N SER A 569 -13.37 -6.89 -15.38
CA SER A 569 -12.79 -7.94 -14.54
C SER A 569 -11.50 -7.51 -13.82
N GLY A 570 -10.90 -6.36 -14.17
CA GLY A 570 -9.91 -5.71 -13.31
C GLY A 570 -10.44 -5.47 -11.89
N LEU A 571 -11.70 -5.02 -11.73
CA LEU A 571 -12.28 -4.82 -10.39
C LEU A 571 -12.55 -6.15 -9.67
N ASP A 572 -12.80 -7.23 -10.40
CA ASP A 572 -12.91 -8.57 -9.80
C ASP A 572 -11.55 -9.03 -9.28
N LEU A 573 -10.46 -8.74 -9.99
CA LEU A 573 -9.10 -9.02 -9.53
C LEU A 573 -8.78 -8.27 -8.23
N ILE A 574 -9.18 -6.99 -8.14
CA ILE A 574 -9.06 -6.19 -6.91
C ILE A 574 -9.75 -6.88 -5.72
N ARG A 575 -11.05 -7.22 -5.86
CA ARG A 575 -11.83 -7.86 -4.77
C ARG A 575 -11.36 -9.27 -4.43
N THR A 576 -10.88 -10.01 -5.42
CA THR A 576 -10.44 -11.40 -5.23
C THR A 576 -9.11 -11.46 -4.50
N PHE A 577 -8.09 -10.74 -4.99
CA PHE A 577 -6.73 -10.82 -4.45
C PHE A 577 -6.55 -9.99 -3.18
N TRP A 578 -6.76 -8.68 -3.25
CA TRP A 578 -6.59 -7.78 -2.10
C TRP A 578 -7.71 -7.91 -1.08
N GLY A 579 -8.95 -8.14 -1.52
CA GLY A 579 -10.06 -8.44 -0.61
C GLY A 579 -9.83 -9.73 0.19
N HIS A 580 -9.14 -10.73 -0.38
CA HIS A 580 -8.74 -11.91 0.38
C HIS A 580 -7.71 -11.58 1.46
N GLN A 581 -6.61 -10.89 1.12
CA GLN A 581 -5.60 -10.47 2.11
C GLN A 581 -6.24 -9.68 3.26
N LEU A 582 -7.18 -8.78 2.94
CA LEU A 582 -7.88 -7.95 3.93
C LEU A 582 -8.86 -8.72 4.83
N ARG A 583 -9.34 -9.90 4.39
CA ARG A 583 -10.10 -10.84 5.23
C ARG A 583 -9.21 -11.69 6.14
N GLN A 584 -7.91 -11.73 5.88
CA GLN A 584 -6.91 -12.41 6.70
C GLN A 584 -6.27 -11.42 7.68
N ASP A 585 -5.58 -11.96 8.68
CA ASP A 585 -4.80 -11.18 9.65
C ASP A 585 -3.48 -10.67 9.00
N PRO A 586 -3.04 -9.41 9.17
CA PRO A 586 -3.53 -8.36 10.10
C PRO A 586 -4.82 -7.64 9.72
N GLY A 587 -5.28 -7.70 8.45
CA GLY A 587 -6.56 -7.12 8.01
C GLY A 587 -6.59 -5.59 7.85
N SER A 588 -5.42 -4.94 7.88
CA SER A 588 -5.27 -3.48 7.77
C SER A 588 -4.29 -3.02 6.69
N THR A 589 -3.46 -3.93 6.18
CA THR A 589 -2.33 -3.67 5.27
C THR A 589 -2.22 -4.82 4.27
N PHE A 590 -1.40 -4.63 3.23
CA PHE A 590 -1.22 -5.63 2.17
C PHE A 590 0.13 -6.33 2.21
N TRP A 591 0.11 -7.57 1.73
CA TRP A 591 1.21 -8.51 1.84
C TRP A 591 2.14 -8.44 0.63
N GLU A 592 3.42 -8.68 0.90
CA GLU A 592 4.47 -8.82 -0.09
C GLU A 592 4.16 -9.84 -1.18
N HIS A 593 3.86 -11.09 -0.81
CA HIS A 593 3.63 -12.20 -1.74
C HIS A 593 2.66 -13.21 -1.14
N MET A 594 1.91 -13.93 -1.98
CA MET A 594 0.94 -14.94 -1.53
C MET A 594 1.05 -16.25 -2.32
N GLN A 595 1.00 -17.38 -1.62
CA GLN A 595 0.96 -18.73 -2.20
C GLN A 595 -0.40 -19.04 -2.85
N PRO A 596 -0.49 -20.07 -3.72
CA PRO A 596 -1.75 -20.53 -4.31
C PRO A 596 -2.85 -20.86 -3.31
N ASP A 597 -2.50 -21.28 -2.09
CA ASP A 597 -3.44 -21.62 -1.01
C ASP A 597 -4.04 -20.39 -0.29
N GLY A 598 -3.55 -19.19 -0.59
CA GLY A 598 -4.00 -17.94 0.01
C GLY A 598 -3.26 -17.54 1.29
N THR A 599 -2.10 -18.12 1.57
CA THR A 599 -1.22 -17.76 2.70
C THR A 599 0.00 -16.93 2.25
N PRO A 600 0.63 -16.13 3.13
CA PRO A 600 1.87 -15.41 2.81
C PRO A 600 3.01 -16.32 2.32
N ASN A 601 3.73 -15.89 1.29
CA ASN A 601 4.68 -16.73 0.54
C ASN A 601 5.89 -17.20 1.36
N LEU A 602 6.52 -16.30 2.10
CA LEU A 602 7.70 -16.58 2.92
C LEU A 602 7.33 -16.94 4.37
N LYS A 603 6.08 -17.37 4.61
CA LYS A 603 5.54 -17.72 5.94
C LYS A 603 5.79 -16.60 6.97
N GLN A 604 6.48 -16.87 8.07
CA GLN A 604 6.75 -15.91 9.15
C GLN A 604 7.64 -14.73 8.69
N PHE A 605 8.39 -14.88 7.61
CA PHE A 605 9.29 -13.83 7.08
C PHE A 605 8.57 -12.80 6.24
N SER A 606 7.51 -13.18 5.51
CA SER A 606 6.81 -12.26 4.60
C SER A 606 6.36 -11.02 5.35
N SER A 607 6.61 -9.84 4.77
CA SER A 607 6.02 -8.62 5.31
C SER A 607 4.54 -8.56 4.93
N LEU A 608 3.69 -8.35 5.94
CA LEU A 608 2.25 -8.20 5.81
C LEU A 608 1.82 -6.73 5.72
N ALA A 609 2.81 -5.82 5.64
CA ALA A 609 2.68 -4.44 5.23
C ALA A 609 3.79 -4.09 4.21
N HIS A 610 3.59 -4.41 2.94
CA HIS A 610 4.59 -4.24 1.88
C HIS A 610 4.12 -3.29 0.77
N GLY A 611 5.03 -2.41 0.35
CA GLY A 611 4.79 -1.21 -0.43
C GLY A 611 4.16 -1.46 -1.78
N TRP A 612 4.79 -2.32 -2.57
CA TRP A 612 4.34 -2.68 -3.93
C TRP A 612 2.92 -3.24 -4.00
N ALA A 613 2.32 -3.63 -2.86
CA ALA A 613 0.99 -4.20 -2.80
C ALA A 613 -0.12 -3.15 -2.79
N SER A 614 0.24 -1.87 -2.72
CA SER A 614 -0.69 -0.75 -2.57
C SER A 614 -1.28 -0.23 -3.89
N GLY A 615 -1.00 -0.90 -5.01
CA GLY A 615 -1.43 -0.54 -6.37
C GLY A 615 -2.92 -0.18 -6.55
N PRO A 616 -3.90 -0.90 -5.93
CA PRO A 616 -5.31 -0.55 -6.03
C PRO A 616 -5.65 0.90 -5.62
N THR A 617 -4.88 1.50 -4.71
CA THR A 617 -5.03 2.92 -4.34
C THR A 617 -4.84 3.82 -5.56
N VAL A 618 -3.83 3.52 -6.39
CA VAL A 618 -3.53 4.24 -7.64
C VAL A 618 -4.58 3.91 -8.70
N THR A 619 -4.89 2.64 -8.90
CA THR A 619 -5.86 2.18 -9.91
C THR A 619 -7.26 2.76 -9.68
N LEU A 620 -7.80 2.68 -8.46
CA LEU A 620 -9.14 3.20 -8.15
C LEU A 620 -9.20 4.73 -8.32
N THR A 621 -8.14 5.45 -7.98
CA THR A 621 -8.06 6.91 -8.15
C THR A 621 -7.94 7.32 -9.62
N THR A 622 -7.06 6.66 -10.37
CA THR A 622 -6.72 7.06 -11.75
C THR A 622 -7.65 6.47 -12.81
N ARG A 623 -8.33 5.35 -12.53
CA ARG A 623 -9.25 4.68 -13.45
C ARG A 623 -10.71 4.76 -13.01
N VAL A 624 -11.05 4.40 -11.76
CA VAL A 624 -12.48 4.40 -11.32
C VAL A 624 -12.99 5.81 -11.05
N LEU A 625 -12.28 6.61 -10.25
CA LEU A 625 -12.54 8.05 -10.14
C LEU A 625 -12.11 8.77 -11.43
N GLY A 626 -11.07 8.26 -12.09
CA GLY A 626 -10.64 8.66 -13.44
C GLY A 626 -9.66 9.83 -13.49
N VAL A 627 -9.22 10.35 -12.34
CA VAL A 627 -8.38 11.55 -12.24
C VAL A 627 -6.91 11.18 -12.44
N ARG A 628 -6.29 11.68 -13.51
CA ARG A 628 -4.85 11.44 -13.79
C ARG A 628 -4.15 12.65 -14.43
N PRO A 629 -2.85 12.85 -14.21
CA PRO A 629 -2.09 13.90 -14.88
C PRO A 629 -1.93 13.55 -16.37
N THR A 630 -2.02 14.56 -17.23
CA THR A 630 -1.66 14.46 -18.67
C THR A 630 -0.53 15.41 -19.05
N GLY A 631 -0.05 16.20 -18.10
CA GLY A 631 1.08 17.10 -18.19
C GLY A 631 1.68 17.37 -16.81
N PRO A 632 2.93 17.85 -16.74
CA PRO A 632 3.71 17.93 -15.50
C PRO A 632 3.02 18.80 -14.43
N GLY A 633 2.99 18.29 -13.19
CA GLY A 633 2.39 18.95 -12.05
C GLY A 633 0.91 19.25 -12.23
N TYR A 634 0.17 18.35 -12.89
CA TYR A 634 -1.24 18.51 -13.27
C TYR A 634 -1.53 19.83 -14.04
N SER A 635 -0.54 20.36 -14.78
CA SER A 635 -0.72 21.50 -15.68
C SER A 635 -1.81 21.23 -16.73
N SER A 636 -1.85 19.98 -17.21
CA SER A 636 -3.05 19.38 -17.78
C SER A 636 -3.39 18.06 -17.09
N TRP A 637 -4.68 17.73 -17.11
CA TRP A 637 -5.25 16.56 -16.42
C TRP A 637 -6.36 15.91 -17.24
N ALA A 638 -6.76 14.70 -16.85
CA ALA A 638 -7.96 14.05 -17.37
C ALA A 638 -8.83 13.54 -16.23
N VAL A 639 -10.15 13.57 -16.43
CA VAL A 639 -11.13 12.84 -15.62
C VAL A 639 -11.95 11.95 -16.56
N VAL A 640 -11.57 10.67 -16.62
CA VAL A 640 -12.18 9.65 -17.50
C VAL A 640 -12.61 8.47 -16.62
N PRO A 641 -13.85 8.47 -16.09
CA PRO A 641 -14.27 7.46 -15.12
C PRO A 641 -14.58 6.10 -15.75
N PHE A 642 -13.92 5.05 -15.27
CA PHE A 642 -14.32 3.67 -15.51
C PHE A 642 -15.33 3.21 -14.45
N THR A 643 -16.58 2.99 -14.85
CA THR A 643 -17.66 2.72 -13.89
C THR A 643 -17.65 1.29 -13.34
N GLY A 644 -17.29 0.28 -14.14
CA GLY A 644 -17.19 -1.12 -13.69
C GLY A 644 -18.43 -1.69 -12.98
N GLY A 645 -19.62 -1.16 -13.27
CA GLY A 645 -20.89 -1.53 -12.62
C GLY A 645 -21.23 -0.76 -11.33
N LEU A 646 -20.28 -0.02 -10.76
CA LEU A 646 -20.46 0.85 -9.59
C LEU A 646 -21.48 1.95 -9.87
N LYS A 647 -22.21 2.38 -8.83
CA LYS A 647 -23.30 3.36 -8.98
C LYS A 647 -22.79 4.80 -8.88
N TRP A 648 -21.76 5.02 -8.08
CA TRP A 648 -21.08 6.30 -7.94
C TRP A 648 -19.66 6.08 -7.43
N ALA A 649 -18.78 7.03 -7.74
CA ALA A 649 -17.52 7.22 -7.02
C ALA A 649 -17.20 8.72 -6.93
N GLU A 650 -16.43 9.07 -5.92
CA GLU A 650 -15.98 10.43 -5.65
C GLU A 650 -14.61 10.41 -4.97
N GLY A 651 -13.94 11.54 -5.00
CA GLY A 651 -12.66 11.69 -4.35
C GLY A 651 -11.99 13.01 -4.68
N THR A 652 -10.85 13.21 -4.04
CA THR A 652 -10.00 14.38 -4.24
C THR A 652 -8.57 13.92 -4.39
N VAL A 653 -7.89 14.47 -5.40
CA VAL A 653 -6.47 14.26 -5.67
C VAL A 653 -5.75 15.57 -5.35
N PRO A 654 -4.83 15.60 -4.37
CA PRO A 654 -4.01 16.77 -4.13
C PRO A 654 -3.04 16.93 -5.31
N THR A 655 -2.75 18.18 -5.70
CA THR A 655 -1.80 18.47 -6.77
C THR A 655 -0.99 19.72 -6.43
N PRO A 656 0.20 19.91 -7.01
CA PRO A 656 1.01 21.13 -6.84
C PRO A 656 0.30 22.44 -7.22
N ARG A 657 -0.82 22.37 -7.95
CA ARG A 657 -1.61 23.53 -8.38
C ARG A 657 -2.86 23.75 -7.53
N GLY A 658 -3.08 22.91 -6.51
CA GLY A 658 -4.34 22.79 -5.76
C GLY A 658 -5.10 21.52 -6.15
N ALA A 659 -5.99 21.08 -5.26
CA ALA A 659 -6.64 19.78 -5.43
C ALA A 659 -7.63 19.73 -6.61
N ILE A 660 -7.73 18.56 -7.24
CA ILE A 660 -8.78 18.21 -8.20
C ILE A 660 -9.77 17.30 -7.49
N SER A 661 -11.03 17.75 -7.35
CA SER A 661 -12.11 16.91 -6.81
C SER A 661 -13.01 16.45 -7.96
N ALA A 662 -13.38 15.17 -7.96
CA ALA A 662 -14.32 14.59 -8.90
C ALA A 662 -15.39 13.79 -8.15
N SER A 663 -16.60 13.78 -8.69
CA SER A 663 -17.72 12.93 -8.22
C SER A 663 -18.57 12.56 -9.42
N TRP A 664 -18.91 11.29 -9.57
CA TRP A 664 -19.78 10.83 -10.64
C TRP A 664 -20.82 9.85 -10.14
N ARG A 665 -21.96 9.79 -10.85
CA ARG A 665 -23.04 8.83 -10.58
C ARG A 665 -23.76 8.37 -11.84
N THR A 666 -24.24 7.14 -11.82
CA THR A 666 -25.20 6.58 -12.77
C THR A 666 -26.62 6.62 -12.18
N THR A 667 -27.63 6.88 -13.01
CA THR A 667 -29.04 6.85 -12.59
C THR A 667 -29.90 6.40 -13.78
N GLY A 668 -30.28 5.12 -13.79
CA GLY A 668 -30.83 4.49 -14.99
C GLY A 668 -29.77 4.49 -16.11
N HIS A 669 -30.11 5.07 -17.26
CA HIS A 669 -29.17 5.28 -18.37
C HIS A 669 -28.40 6.61 -18.28
N ALA A 670 -28.81 7.53 -17.41
CA ALA A 670 -28.16 8.83 -17.29
C ALA A 670 -26.84 8.73 -16.51
N PHE A 671 -25.85 9.51 -16.93
CA PHE A 671 -24.58 9.67 -16.24
C PHE A 671 -24.35 11.15 -15.90
N ARG A 672 -23.80 11.42 -14.71
CA ARG A 672 -23.38 12.77 -14.30
C ARG A 672 -21.99 12.69 -13.71
N LEU A 673 -21.10 13.55 -14.20
CA LEU A 673 -19.77 13.82 -13.66
C LEU A 673 -19.72 15.29 -13.23
N ASP A 674 -19.32 15.54 -11.99
CA ASP A 674 -19.00 16.84 -11.44
C ASP A 674 -17.49 16.89 -11.14
N VAL A 675 -16.80 17.93 -11.63
CA VAL A 675 -15.36 18.14 -11.41
C VAL A 675 -15.12 19.56 -10.90
N THR A 676 -14.20 19.72 -9.96
CA THR A 676 -13.64 21.01 -9.57
C THR A 676 -12.12 20.95 -9.74
N ALA A 677 -11.57 21.86 -10.56
CA ALA A 677 -10.16 21.87 -10.96
C ALA A 677 -9.49 23.24 -10.67
N PRO A 678 -8.19 23.25 -10.30
CA PRO A 678 -7.47 24.45 -9.88
C PRO A 678 -7.20 25.44 -11.01
N ARG A 679 -7.05 26.73 -10.65
CA ARG A 679 -6.75 27.84 -11.58
C ARG A 679 -5.48 27.59 -12.38
N GLY A 680 -5.50 28.00 -13.66
CA GLY A 680 -4.34 27.88 -14.55
C GLY A 680 -4.04 26.47 -15.02
N THR A 681 -5.02 25.56 -14.94
CA THR A 681 -4.97 24.22 -15.54
C THR A 681 -6.05 24.06 -16.60
N SER A 682 -5.91 23.05 -17.44
CA SER A 682 -6.94 22.62 -18.39
C SER A 682 -6.98 21.09 -18.50
N GLY A 683 -8.13 20.51 -18.83
CA GLY A 683 -8.25 19.07 -18.86
C GLY A 683 -9.19 18.49 -19.90
N ARG A 684 -9.18 17.16 -19.94
CA ARG A 684 -10.11 16.31 -20.69
C ARG A 684 -11.13 15.72 -19.73
N LEU A 685 -12.41 15.99 -19.97
CA LEU A 685 -13.52 15.31 -19.30
C LEU A 685 -14.06 14.20 -20.21
N ALA A 686 -14.57 13.12 -19.63
CA ALA A 686 -15.30 12.11 -20.38
C ALA A 686 -16.52 11.58 -19.62
N VAL A 687 -17.54 11.16 -20.38
CA VAL A 687 -18.68 10.40 -19.88
C VAL A 687 -18.87 9.15 -20.72
N PRO A 688 -19.19 7.99 -20.11
CA PRO A 688 -19.55 6.80 -20.85
C PRO A 688 -20.87 7.04 -21.60
N VAL A 689 -20.96 6.52 -22.82
CA VAL A 689 -22.14 6.62 -23.68
C VAL A 689 -22.49 5.26 -24.26
N GLY A 690 -23.75 5.09 -24.67
CA GLY A 690 -24.24 3.90 -25.34
C GLY A 690 -25.26 4.24 -26.42
N SER A 691 -25.87 3.22 -27.03
CA SER A 691 -26.89 3.38 -28.07
C SER A 691 -28.14 4.14 -27.62
N SER A 692 -28.42 4.17 -26.31
CA SER A 692 -29.51 4.96 -25.71
C SER A 692 -29.15 6.42 -25.42
N THR A 693 -27.86 6.79 -25.45
CA THR A 693 -27.44 8.16 -25.15
C THR A 693 -27.84 9.09 -26.28
N SER A 694 -28.79 9.97 -26.00
CA SER A 694 -29.34 10.94 -26.95
C SER A 694 -28.46 12.19 -27.04
N ARG A 695 -27.86 12.58 -25.91
CA ARG A 695 -27.21 13.87 -25.71
C ARG A 695 -26.09 13.80 -24.66
N VAL A 696 -25.13 14.70 -24.80
CA VAL A 696 -24.16 15.05 -23.75
C VAL A 696 -24.09 16.57 -23.61
N ALA A 697 -24.08 17.06 -22.37
CA ALA A 697 -24.05 18.49 -22.06
C ALA A 697 -22.96 18.86 -21.03
N LEU A 698 -22.16 19.87 -21.36
CA LEU A 698 -21.21 20.51 -20.44
C LEU A 698 -21.86 21.80 -19.90
N ASP A 699 -21.97 21.92 -18.59
CA ASP A 699 -22.53 23.08 -17.88
C ASP A 699 -23.91 23.49 -18.44
N GLY A 700 -24.73 22.47 -18.76
CA GLY A 700 -26.07 22.59 -19.36
C GLY A 700 -26.11 22.82 -20.87
N ARG A 701 -24.97 23.13 -21.52
CA ARG A 701 -24.87 23.34 -22.97
C ARG A 701 -24.60 22.03 -23.70
N THR A 702 -25.39 21.73 -24.73
CA THR A 702 -25.19 20.52 -25.55
C THR A 702 -23.85 20.57 -26.30
N VAL A 703 -23.00 19.59 -26.06
CA VAL A 703 -21.67 19.44 -26.69
C VAL A 703 -21.61 18.25 -27.66
N TRP A 704 -22.51 17.29 -27.51
CA TRP A 704 -22.72 16.18 -28.44
C TRP A 704 -24.21 15.78 -28.42
N ALA A 705 -24.76 15.40 -29.56
CA ALA A 705 -26.12 14.88 -29.68
C ALA A 705 -26.25 13.98 -30.91
N HIS A 706 -27.13 12.96 -30.83
CA HIS A 706 -27.49 12.08 -31.94
C HIS A 706 -26.27 11.53 -32.72
N GLY A 707 -25.24 11.06 -32.00
CA GLY A 707 -24.03 10.48 -32.60
C GLY A 707 -22.97 11.48 -33.07
N LYS A 708 -23.16 12.80 -32.89
CA LYS A 708 -22.27 13.83 -33.44
C LYS A 708 -21.90 14.91 -32.42
N ALA A 709 -20.65 15.37 -32.48
CA ALA A 709 -20.18 16.55 -31.77
C ALA A 709 -20.91 17.81 -32.26
N THR A 710 -21.33 18.66 -31.32
CA THR A 710 -21.96 19.97 -31.57
C THR A 710 -21.10 21.15 -31.11
N ALA A 711 -19.96 20.87 -30.48
CA ALA A 711 -18.98 21.87 -30.05
C ALA A 711 -17.54 21.48 -30.46
N ARG A 712 -16.61 22.45 -30.47
CA ARG A 712 -15.18 22.20 -30.69
C ARG A 712 -14.57 21.46 -29.50
N GLY A 713 -13.52 20.67 -29.75
CA GLY A 713 -12.85 19.89 -28.70
C GLY A 713 -13.64 18.65 -28.25
N VAL A 714 -14.71 18.28 -28.96
CA VAL A 714 -15.54 17.12 -28.61
C VAL A 714 -15.25 15.96 -29.56
N THR A 715 -14.96 14.79 -29.01
CA THR A 715 -14.70 13.56 -29.77
C THR A 715 -15.42 12.36 -29.14
N SER A 716 -15.50 11.24 -29.84
CA SER A 716 -16.06 10.00 -29.31
C SER A 716 -15.40 8.79 -29.98
N ASP A 717 -15.23 7.72 -29.21
CA ASP A 717 -14.78 6.39 -29.66
C ASP A 717 -15.93 5.36 -29.69
N GLY A 718 -17.17 5.82 -29.51
CA GLY A 718 -18.37 4.98 -29.40
C GLY A 718 -18.63 4.38 -28.01
N LYS A 719 -17.65 4.41 -27.09
CA LYS A 719 -17.79 4.03 -25.67
C LYS A 719 -17.89 5.25 -24.75
N TYR A 720 -17.21 6.33 -25.10
CA TYR A 720 -17.18 7.60 -24.38
C TYR A 720 -17.42 8.79 -25.32
N VAL A 721 -17.91 9.89 -24.75
CA VAL A 721 -17.77 11.23 -25.33
C VAL A 721 -16.74 11.99 -24.50
N TYR A 722 -15.71 12.50 -25.17
CA TYR A 722 -14.62 13.28 -24.59
C TYR A 722 -14.82 14.76 -24.88
N VAL A 723 -14.52 15.60 -23.91
CA VAL A 723 -14.50 17.07 -24.03
C VAL A 723 -13.13 17.58 -23.61
N ASP A 724 -12.35 18.03 -24.59
CA ASP A 724 -11.01 18.58 -24.45
C ASP A 724 -11.03 20.08 -24.13
N GLY A 725 -10.05 20.53 -23.34
CA GLY A 725 -9.86 21.94 -23.03
C GLY A 725 -10.84 22.50 -21.99
N ALA A 726 -11.42 21.63 -21.14
CA ALA A 726 -12.17 22.07 -19.97
C ALA A 726 -11.25 22.94 -19.10
N PRO A 727 -11.62 24.19 -18.78
CA PRO A 727 -10.76 25.10 -18.04
C PRO A 727 -10.73 24.78 -16.54
N SER A 728 -10.02 25.60 -15.78
CA SER A 728 -10.13 25.62 -14.32
C SER A 728 -11.51 26.10 -13.86
N GLY A 729 -12.04 25.53 -12.78
CA GLY A 729 -13.34 25.89 -12.23
C GLY A 729 -14.15 24.67 -11.83
N ARG A 730 -15.46 24.85 -11.65
CA ARG A 730 -16.41 23.75 -11.48
C ARG A 730 -17.09 23.47 -12.81
N HIS A 731 -17.12 22.20 -13.20
CA HIS A 731 -17.78 21.72 -14.40
C HIS A 731 -18.72 20.56 -14.07
N THR A 732 -19.87 20.52 -14.74
CA THR A 732 -20.78 19.37 -14.78
C THR A 732 -20.87 18.85 -16.21
N LEU A 733 -20.54 17.58 -16.43
CA LEU A 733 -20.74 16.88 -17.69
C LEU A 733 -21.82 15.79 -17.50
N THR A 734 -22.91 15.85 -18.26
CA THR A 734 -24.01 14.87 -18.20
C THR A 734 -24.20 14.15 -19.53
N ALA A 735 -24.57 12.88 -19.49
CA ALA A 735 -25.11 12.11 -20.60
C ALA A 735 -26.54 11.65 -20.29
N ASP A 736 -27.46 11.82 -21.25
CA ASP A 736 -28.90 11.54 -21.14
C ASP A 736 -29.46 10.72 -22.32
#